data_AF-A0A9D8G859-F1
#
_entry.id   AF-A0A9D8G859-F1
#
_cell.length_a   1.000
_cell.length_b   1.000
_cell.length_c   1.000
_cell.angle_alpha   90.00
_cell.angle_beta   90.00
_cell.angle_gamma   90.00
#
_symmetry.space_group_name_H-M   'P 1'
#
loop_
_entity.id
_entity.type
_entity.pdbx_description
1 polymer ?
#
loop_
_entity_poly.entity_id
_entity_poly.type
_entity_poly.pdbx_seq_one_letter_code
_entity_poly.pdbx_strand_id
1 'polypeptide(L)'
;MIRKNKYILYLLLAIISTSLMVSTYLMAWSWRWHWHDANATINLLPLSFPEGSNYNTLAKDAMRQWNTVGGSRFRFNPRTRYCIPMNPSDNMNCVSFLPELPFPGGVLAITGRAFIPFTNDLYDTDIAFDADHDWVGRIYRNQAELNPNGYQGKYNFHGVLMHELGHCLSLEHQENLQSIMVPYYNTAFYTLWVDDINGIRDIYHGGGSTNNLVVSNWKPDGQRLVPMPALSSPYFLPGDQVSVENHVESRGTDQVTARLGFYLSPNNIITTSDRLLGQVYFNFPPGSSGDYIDTLTIPNDVTAGTYYLGFFLDDTNAVNEYDESDNALAHYQPIEIRSGVIRVPQDYPTIQAAVDAAYNRVLISVSPGTYVENISILNKNITIRSTNGPEATIIDGDGADTVVRIYDCSAGAVIDGFTISNGNGWAGGGIDVGSSLTTIKNCIITENTANVGGGILVGRNSVADIINTTITNNSAISAGGGVYALYNPWLGSGETNLRNCIVWANTAPEYPNVCPPMYPATANYSDIQGGWFDSGVIGNLDIDPLFVDPNAGDYHLQSTSPCINAGDPYSSHDPDGTRADMGVFSYFRSSNGIDIPVPGPYGNTIQAALNAAASGDRILVSEGTYNETLSITTDNITLESVDSPAITIINGHQSDSAVKIINAQNVMLQGFTITNGDAEFGGGIFSANSSPTIKNCIIRDNAANYGGGIYFTSNSFANIINNTIVENYAPHNHGGGIYSASSVWSDSLIQIDNSIIWNNDWIEIFPRTLPIVIKFSDIKGGWSGVNIIDRDPLFSNPSKGNYSLQEGSPCIDTGDPYPWVDYDPDGTRSDMGALFFDHRPRSCFLSGTAILMADGNTKPIEKVKVGDKIIAFDEKTGKFKKDKVVKFYEHETDKYLVVNGHLKVTENHPVYSDGKWVEIGKLKIGDNLLNAQGKFEAITSIKEIKEKVKVYNLEVNPYRSYIAGGIVVHNKNRRIPEAPVDKIE
;
A
#
# COMPACT_ATOMS: atom_id res chain seq x y z
N MET A 1 37.83 86.10 64.71
CA MET A 1 38.60 84.84 64.83
C MET A 1 37.84 83.91 65.74
N ILE A 2 37.43 82.74 65.28
CA ILE A 2 37.38 81.43 65.99
C ILE A 2 36.86 80.44 64.91
N ARG A 3 37.74 80.18 63.92
CA ARG A 3 37.79 78.90 63.22
C ARG A 3 38.80 78.06 64.02
N LYS A 4 38.47 76.78 64.27
CA LYS A 4 39.23 75.77 65.05
C LYS A 4 38.89 75.68 66.54
N ASN A 5 37.84 74.92 66.87
CA ASN A 5 37.83 73.93 67.96
C ASN A 5 36.44 73.26 68.13
N LYS A 6 36.01 72.48 67.13
CA LYS A 6 34.87 71.56 67.29
C LYS A 6 35.26 70.18 67.83
N TYR A 7 36.56 69.86 67.92
CA TYR A 7 37.04 68.54 68.36
C TYR A 7 36.96 68.29 69.87
N ILE A 8 36.88 69.33 70.71
CA ILE A 8 36.87 69.17 72.18
C ILE A 8 35.44 68.94 72.72
N LEU A 9 34.39 69.40 72.02
CA LEU A 9 33.00 69.13 72.41
C LEU A 9 32.55 67.71 72.02
N TYR A 10 33.11 67.13 70.95
CA TYR A 10 32.85 65.74 70.55
C TYR A 10 33.54 64.72 71.46
N LEU A 11 34.70 65.05 72.03
CA LEU A 11 35.41 64.11 72.92
C LEU A 11 34.71 63.92 74.27
N LEU A 12 34.01 64.95 74.78
CA LEU A 12 33.27 64.88 76.05
C LEU A 12 31.89 64.23 75.92
N LEU A 13 31.26 64.27 74.74
CA LEU A 13 30.04 63.50 74.45
C LEU A 13 30.34 62.02 74.14
N ALA A 14 31.52 61.72 73.59
CA ALA A 14 31.96 60.33 73.33
C ALA A 14 32.35 59.56 74.61
N ILE A 15 32.77 60.24 75.70
CA ILE A 15 33.20 59.56 76.94
C ILE A 15 32.02 59.17 77.86
N ILE A 16 30.86 59.81 77.72
CA ILE A 16 29.63 59.42 78.43
C ILE A 16 28.84 58.34 77.67
N SER A 17 28.99 58.22 76.34
CA SER A 17 28.40 57.10 75.57
C SER A 17 29.23 55.82 75.62
N THR A 18 30.55 55.91 75.82
CA THR A 18 31.44 54.72 75.82
C THR A 18 31.49 53.97 77.15
N SER A 19 30.97 54.53 78.25
CA SER A 19 30.89 53.83 79.54
C SER A 19 29.53 53.15 79.80
N LEU A 20 28.50 53.42 78.99
CA LEU A 20 27.25 52.65 78.95
C LEU A 20 27.20 51.59 77.83
N MET A 21 28.05 51.70 76.79
CA MET A 21 28.10 50.71 75.71
C MET A 21 29.00 49.50 75.99
N VAL A 22 29.83 49.52 77.02
CA VAL A 22 30.69 48.37 77.37
C VAL A 22 29.94 47.32 78.21
N SER A 23 28.83 47.65 78.88
CA SER A 23 28.01 46.64 79.57
C SER A 23 26.95 45.98 78.68
N THR A 24 26.66 46.52 77.49
CA THR A 24 25.80 45.86 76.49
C THR A 24 26.59 45.02 75.48
N TYR A 25 27.87 45.30 75.27
CA TYR A 25 28.73 44.57 74.32
C TYR A 25 29.15 43.16 74.79
N LEU A 26 29.13 42.87 76.09
CA LEU A 26 29.48 41.55 76.64
C LEU A 26 28.28 40.62 76.90
N MET A 27 27.04 41.09 76.68
CA MET A 27 25.83 40.27 76.81
C MET A 27 25.16 39.93 75.46
N ALA A 28 25.71 40.40 74.33
CA ALA A 28 25.19 40.13 72.98
C ALA A 28 25.85 38.93 72.27
N TRP A 29 26.81 38.24 72.90
CA TRP A 29 27.57 37.13 72.28
C TRP A 29 27.00 35.73 72.53
N SER A 30 25.73 35.61 72.95
CA SER A 30 25.11 34.30 73.18
C SER A 30 23.62 34.24 72.81
N TRP A 31 23.14 35.11 71.93
CA TRP A 31 21.76 35.08 71.45
C TRP A 31 21.81 35.08 69.92
N ARG A 32 21.51 33.95 69.28
CA ARG A 32 21.34 33.85 67.81
C ARG A 32 19.98 34.42 67.45
N TRP A 33 19.94 35.50 66.68
CA TRP A 33 18.68 36.13 66.30
C TRP A 33 18.32 35.65 64.89
N HIS A 34 17.15 35.08 64.70
CA HIS A 34 16.66 34.55 63.42
C HIS A 34 15.19 34.94 63.22
N TRP A 35 14.73 35.01 61.97
CA TRP A 35 13.31 35.21 61.70
C TRP A 35 12.47 34.07 62.29
N HIS A 36 11.22 34.36 62.67
CA HIS A 36 10.28 33.34 63.16
C HIS A 36 9.91 32.33 62.06
N ASP A 37 9.88 32.77 60.81
CA ASP A 37 9.76 31.94 59.62
C ASP A 37 10.74 32.44 58.56
N ALA A 38 11.14 31.56 57.64
CA ALA A 38 12.10 31.94 56.60
C ALA A 38 11.52 32.80 55.47
N ASN A 39 10.29 33.32 55.65
CA ASN A 39 9.64 34.16 54.66
C ASN A 39 10.03 35.62 54.87
N ALA A 40 10.77 36.19 53.92
CA ALA A 40 11.09 37.61 53.89
C ALA A 40 10.52 38.26 52.63
N THR A 41 9.86 39.41 52.76
CA THR A 41 9.35 40.16 51.60
C THR A 41 10.35 41.23 51.20
N ILE A 42 10.86 41.19 49.96
CA ILE A 42 11.76 42.25 49.48
C ILE A 42 10.98 43.21 48.60
N ASN A 43 11.06 44.50 48.95
CA ASN A 43 10.48 45.58 48.18
C ASN A 43 11.59 46.24 47.34
N LEU A 44 11.59 45.98 46.04
CA LEU A 44 12.44 46.71 45.09
C LEU A 44 11.72 48.00 44.72
N LEU A 45 12.15 49.13 45.29
CA LEU A 45 11.58 50.43 44.92
C LEU A 45 11.97 50.75 43.46
N PRO A 46 11.01 51.06 42.57
CA PRO A 46 11.30 51.44 41.19
C PRO A 46 12.21 52.68 41.07
N LEU A 47 12.27 53.50 42.12
CA LEU A 47 13.16 54.66 42.23
C LEU A 47 14.64 54.25 42.34
N SER A 48 14.94 53.15 43.05
CA SER A 48 16.30 52.63 43.23
C SER A 48 16.67 51.59 42.16
N PHE A 49 15.73 50.73 41.77
CA PHE A 49 15.91 49.70 40.74
C PHE A 49 14.70 49.66 39.79
N PRO A 50 14.72 50.46 38.70
CA PRO A 50 13.61 50.53 37.74
C PRO A 50 13.25 49.15 37.18
N GLU A 51 11.96 48.86 37.03
CA GLU A 51 11.48 47.59 36.50
C GLU A 51 12.04 47.34 35.08
N GLY A 52 12.60 46.16 34.84
CA GLY A 52 13.27 45.83 33.58
C GLY A 52 14.73 46.31 33.46
N SER A 53 15.25 47.06 34.44
CA SER A 53 16.68 47.41 34.48
C SER A 53 17.57 46.18 34.77
N ASN A 54 18.85 46.28 34.40
CA ASN A 54 19.83 45.23 34.71
C ASN A 54 19.93 44.98 36.23
N TYR A 55 19.93 46.03 37.06
CA TYR A 55 19.96 45.88 38.51
C TYR A 55 18.70 45.24 39.08
N ASN A 56 17.52 45.54 38.52
CA ASN A 56 16.27 44.84 38.87
C ASN A 56 16.33 43.33 38.53
N THR A 57 16.93 43.00 37.39
CA THR A 57 17.13 41.61 36.95
C THR A 57 18.11 40.87 37.86
N LEU A 58 19.24 41.49 38.20
CA LEU A 58 20.25 40.92 39.10
C LEU A 58 19.74 40.74 40.52
N ALA A 59 18.95 41.69 41.04
CA ALA A 59 18.32 41.56 42.35
C ALA A 59 17.33 40.40 42.41
N LYS A 60 16.48 40.26 41.38
CA LYS A 60 15.59 39.09 41.24
C LYS A 60 16.37 37.78 41.15
N ASP A 61 17.50 37.79 40.46
CA ASP A 61 18.35 36.61 40.32
C ASP A 61 19.00 36.19 41.64
N ALA A 62 19.58 37.12 42.38
CA ALA A 62 20.17 36.87 43.69
C ALA A 62 19.16 36.23 44.66
N MET A 63 17.96 36.79 44.73
CA MET A 63 16.89 36.25 45.56
C MET A 63 16.46 34.83 45.13
N ARG A 64 16.40 34.57 43.82
CA ARG A 64 16.11 33.21 43.32
C ARG A 64 17.15 32.21 43.75
N GLN A 65 18.43 32.58 43.76
CA GLN A 65 19.51 31.69 44.18
C GLN A 65 19.36 31.31 45.65
N TRP A 66 19.08 32.26 46.55
CA TRP A 66 18.74 31.94 47.93
C TRP A 66 17.51 31.04 48.02
N ASN A 67 16.43 31.32 47.29
CA ASN A 67 15.24 30.47 47.27
C ASN A 67 15.47 29.04 46.73
N THR A 68 16.64 28.71 46.14
CA THR A 68 17.00 27.32 45.81
C THR A 68 17.38 26.49 47.04
N VAL A 69 17.62 27.14 48.18
CA VAL A 69 17.90 26.51 49.47
C VAL A 69 16.58 26.36 50.24
N GLY A 70 16.16 25.10 50.41
CA GLY A 70 14.99 24.74 51.21
C GLY A 70 15.05 25.37 52.60
N GLY A 71 13.97 26.08 52.97
CA GLY A 71 13.94 26.87 54.20
C GLY A 71 14.45 28.30 54.07
N SER A 72 14.63 28.85 52.86
CA SER A 72 14.76 30.30 52.63
C SER A 72 13.76 30.75 51.57
N ARG A 73 12.86 31.69 51.91
CA ARG A 73 11.71 32.03 51.06
C ARG A 73 11.53 33.55 50.94
N PHE A 74 12.19 34.14 49.97
CA PHE A 74 11.95 35.52 49.58
C PHE A 74 10.69 35.67 48.72
N ARG A 75 9.79 36.58 49.10
CA ARG A 75 8.61 36.98 48.31
C ARG A 75 8.83 38.31 47.62
N PHE A 76 8.50 38.39 46.33
CA PHE A 76 8.59 39.62 45.56
C PHE A 76 7.28 40.42 45.68
N ASN A 77 7.40 41.69 46.06
CA ASN A 77 6.27 42.62 46.04
C ASN A 77 6.62 43.86 45.23
N PRO A 78 6.06 44.03 44.02
CA PRO A 78 6.31 45.22 43.19
C PRO A 78 5.55 46.48 43.66
N ARG A 79 4.79 46.41 44.77
CA ARG A 79 3.91 47.52 45.18
C ARG A 79 4.71 48.79 45.52
N THR A 80 4.22 49.92 45.02
CA THR A 80 4.69 51.31 45.18
C THR A 80 4.55 51.89 46.60
N ARG A 81 4.26 51.08 47.63
CA ARG A 81 4.15 51.59 49.01
C ARG A 81 5.46 51.38 49.75
N TYR A 82 6.03 52.48 50.22
CA TYR A 82 7.07 52.51 51.25
C TYR A 82 6.71 51.52 52.37
N CYS A 83 7.47 50.44 52.50
CA CYS A 83 7.60 49.78 53.80
C CYS A 83 8.72 50.53 54.51
N ILE A 84 8.40 51.25 55.58
CA ILE A 84 9.41 51.91 56.39
C ILE A 84 10.07 50.77 57.20
N PRO A 85 11.35 50.41 56.94
CA PRO A 85 12.10 49.64 57.92
C PRO A 85 11.98 50.43 59.22
N MET A 86 11.66 49.77 60.32
CA MET A 86 11.39 50.38 61.65
C MET A 86 9.91 50.64 61.96
N ASN A 87 8.94 50.20 61.14
CA ASN A 87 7.53 50.32 61.51
C ASN A 87 7.01 49.06 62.25
N PRO A 88 6.98 49.03 63.60
CA PRO A 88 6.49 47.88 64.36
C PRO A 88 4.99 47.59 64.17
N SER A 89 4.26 48.41 63.41
CA SER A 89 2.80 48.30 63.26
C SER A 89 2.31 47.54 62.03
N ASP A 90 3.17 47.15 61.08
CA ASP A 90 2.76 46.43 59.86
C ASP A 90 3.00 44.91 59.90
N ASN A 91 3.76 44.42 60.89
CA ASN A 91 4.01 43.01 61.15
C ASN A 91 4.57 42.23 59.95
N MET A 92 5.34 42.90 59.06
CA MET A 92 5.94 42.29 57.88
C MET A 92 7.47 42.20 57.99
N ASN A 93 7.99 41.00 57.74
CA ASN A 93 9.42 40.77 57.51
C ASN A 93 9.81 41.39 56.17
N CYS A 94 10.58 42.48 56.17
CA CYS A 94 10.96 43.11 54.92
C CYS A 94 12.41 43.59 54.82
N VAL A 95 12.93 43.54 53.59
CA VAL A 95 14.14 44.23 53.17
C VAL A 95 13.70 45.32 52.18
N SER A 96 14.06 46.56 52.46
CA SER A 96 13.69 47.70 51.62
C SER A 96 14.92 48.52 51.27
N PHE A 97 15.07 48.81 49.98
CA PHE A 97 16.15 49.63 49.45
C PHE A 97 15.72 51.10 49.46
N LEU A 98 16.08 51.84 50.51
CA LEU A 98 15.68 53.24 50.68
C LEU A 98 16.75 54.22 50.16
N PRO A 99 16.36 55.30 49.46
CA PRO A 99 17.29 56.34 49.03
C PRO A 99 17.51 57.50 50.04
N GLU A 100 16.79 57.56 51.17
CA GLU A 100 16.65 58.80 51.99
C GLU A 100 17.03 58.69 53.49
N LEU A 101 18.00 57.86 53.89
CA LEU A 101 18.64 58.00 55.21
C LEU A 101 19.74 59.08 55.16
N PRO A 102 20.11 59.75 56.28
CA PRO A 102 20.89 61.00 56.27
C PRO A 102 22.40 60.71 56.08
N PHE A 103 22.75 60.10 54.95
CA PHE A 103 24.12 59.86 54.53
C PHE A 103 24.46 60.85 53.41
N PRO A 104 25.52 61.67 53.54
CA PRO A 104 25.90 62.63 52.51
C PRO A 104 26.69 61.91 51.41
N GLY A 105 26.06 61.70 50.25
CA GLY A 105 26.60 60.97 49.09
C GLY A 105 25.46 60.19 48.43
N GLY A 106 25.44 60.04 47.10
CA GLY A 106 24.26 59.56 46.36
C GLY A 106 23.91 58.08 46.59
N VAL A 107 23.37 57.72 47.75
CA VAL A 107 22.97 56.34 48.08
C VAL A 107 21.87 55.83 47.13
N LEU A 108 22.17 54.78 46.36
CA LEU A 108 21.23 54.08 45.48
C LEU A 108 20.21 53.25 46.29
N ALA A 109 20.68 52.59 47.35
CA ALA A 109 19.91 51.59 48.08
C ALA A 109 20.60 51.23 49.41
N ILE A 110 19.85 50.99 50.49
CA ILE A 110 20.38 50.48 51.77
C ILE A 110 19.66 49.18 52.12
N THR A 111 20.36 48.16 52.63
CA THR A 111 19.71 46.98 53.22
C THR A 111 19.28 47.29 54.65
N GLY A 112 18.00 47.57 54.85
CA GLY A 112 17.40 47.62 56.18
C GLY A 112 16.73 46.29 56.54
N ARG A 113 17.09 45.69 57.68
CA ARG A 113 16.36 44.54 58.27
C ARG A 113 15.57 44.98 59.49
N ALA A 114 14.32 44.54 59.63
CA ALA A 114 13.50 44.84 60.81
C ALA A 114 12.59 43.67 61.18
N PHE A 115 12.64 43.21 62.42
CA PHE A 115 11.63 42.36 63.03
C PHE A 115 11.52 42.62 64.52
N ILE A 116 10.42 43.19 65.03
CA ILE A 116 10.09 43.08 66.47
C ILE A 116 8.58 43.26 66.77
N PRO A 117 7.83 42.21 67.14
CA PRO A 117 6.46 42.36 67.67
C PRO A 117 6.34 42.31 69.22
N PHE A 118 7.22 42.98 69.98
CA PHE A 118 7.48 42.77 71.44
C PHE A 118 8.40 41.55 71.73
N THR A 119 9.48 41.57 70.96
CA THR A 119 10.85 41.32 71.37
C THR A 119 11.32 39.90 71.64
N ASN A 120 11.42 39.09 70.60
CA ASN A 120 12.76 38.59 70.35
C ASN A 120 13.17 38.92 68.92
N ASP A 121 14.02 39.93 68.87
CA ASP A 121 14.16 40.97 67.86
C ASP A 121 15.04 40.57 66.67
N LEU A 122 15.01 41.38 65.60
CA LEU A 122 16.18 41.78 64.82
C LEU A 122 16.09 43.22 64.32
N TYR A 123 17.16 43.99 64.53
CA TYR A 123 17.31 45.35 64.03
C TYR A 123 18.79 45.66 63.70
N ASP A 124 19.12 45.86 62.42
CA ASP A 124 20.45 46.33 61.96
C ASP A 124 20.33 46.92 60.55
N THR A 125 21.35 47.66 60.13
CA THR A 125 21.52 48.12 58.75
C THR A 125 22.90 47.70 58.30
N ASP A 126 23.00 46.84 57.30
CA ASP A 126 24.30 46.25 56.93
C ASP A 126 25.05 47.17 55.95
N ILE A 127 24.52 47.38 54.73
CA ILE A 127 25.27 48.09 53.68
C ILE A 127 24.41 49.08 52.89
N ALA A 128 25.04 50.21 52.57
CA ALA A 128 24.56 51.21 51.62
C ALA A 128 25.27 51.04 50.26
N PHE A 129 24.50 50.74 49.21
CA PHE A 129 24.94 50.84 47.82
C PHE A 129 24.96 52.31 47.42
N ASP A 130 26.13 52.85 47.12
CA ASP A 130 26.31 54.25 46.73
C ASP A 130 26.49 54.38 45.21
N ALA A 131 25.85 55.39 44.60
CA ALA A 131 25.93 55.71 43.18
C ALA A 131 27.33 56.16 42.77
N ASP A 132 28.15 56.61 43.73
CA ASP A 132 29.52 57.05 43.50
C ASP A 132 30.51 55.86 43.35
N HIS A 133 30.05 54.60 43.53
CA HIS A 133 30.83 53.38 43.24
C HIS A 133 30.61 52.88 41.79
N ASP A 134 31.68 52.40 41.14
CA ASP A 134 31.64 51.88 39.76
C ASP A 134 31.11 50.41 39.74
N TRP A 135 29.79 50.26 39.87
CA TRP A 135 29.09 48.97 39.88
C TRP A 135 29.00 48.33 38.49
N VAL A 136 29.32 47.05 38.39
CA VAL A 136 29.11 46.30 37.14
C VAL A 136 27.76 45.58 37.15
N GLY A 137 26.86 45.96 36.23
CA GLY A 137 25.49 45.47 36.14
C GLY A 137 25.27 44.26 35.21
N ARG A 138 26.24 43.35 35.08
CA ARG A 138 26.14 42.09 34.31
C ARG A 138 26.50 40.90 35.21
N ILE A 139 25.99 39.71 34.89
CA ILE A 139 26.39 38.46 35.53
C ILE A 139 27.78 38.10 34.99
N TYR A 140 28.80 38.06 35.84
CA TYR A 140 30.17 37.66 35.49
C TYR A 140 30.45 36.27 36.06
N ARG A 141 31.13 35.41 35.31
CA ARG A 141 31.33 34.00 35.68
C ARG A 141 32.67 33.72 36.34
N ASN A 142 33.65 34.62 36.20
CA ASN A 142 34.95 34.52 36.88
C ASN A 142 35.66 35.89 36.89
N GLN A 143 36.76 35.95 37.66
CA GLN A 143 37.55 37.17 37.85
C GLN A 143 38.22 37.70 36.56
N ALA A 144 38.42 36.84 35.54
CA ALA A 144 39.02 37.26 34.26
C ALA A 144 38.08 38.13 33.42
N GLU A 145 36.75 37.96 33.58
CA GLU A 145 35.76 38.80 32.89
C GLU A 145 35.55 40.17 33.56
N LEU A 146 35.89 40.29 34.85
CA LEU A 146 35.83 41.55 35.59
C LEU A 146 37.06 42.44 35.35
N ASN A 147 38.20 41.86 34.97
CA ASN A 147 39.46 42.59 34.93
C ASN A 147 40.36 42.21 33.75
N PRO A 148 40.11 42.72 32.52
CA PRO A 148 41.00 42.48 31.40
C PRO A 148 42.39 43.12 31.57
N ASN A 149 42.52 44.18 32.41
CA ASN A 149 43.68 45.08 32.39
C ASN A 149 44.24 45.52 33.78
N GLY A 150 43.86 44.88 34.89
CA GLY A 150 44.68 44.88 36.11
C GLY A 150 44.78 46.15 36.98
N TYR A 151 43.75 47.02 37.07
CA TYR A 151 43.72 48.07 38.11
C TYR A 151 42.34 48.23 38.78
N GLN A 152 42.39 48.63 40.06
CA GLN A 152 41.33 48.76 41.06
C GLN A 152 40.14 49.62 40.62
N GLY A 153 38.91 49.21 40.98
CA GLY A 153 37.79 50.16 41.08
C GLY A 153 36.35 49.64 40.88
N LYS A 154 36.14 48.41 40.36
CA LYS A 154 34.78 47.95 39.99
C LYS A 154 34.22 46.88 40.92
N TYR A 155 32.99 47.08 41.41
CA TYR A 155 32.33 46.17 42.35
C TYR A 155 31.22 45.36 41.67
N ASN A 156 31.20 44.04 41.91
CA ASN A 156 30.14 43.17 41.36
C ASN A 156 28.88 43.34 42.20
N PHE A 157 27.89 44.03 41.62
CA PHE A 157 26.63 44.33 42.28
C PHE A 157 25.87 43.06 42.72
N HIS A 158 25.86 42.02 41.89
CA HIS A 158 25.12 40.78 42.14
C HIS A 158 25.76 39.95 43.28
N GLY A 159 27.09 39.81 43.30
CA GLY A 159 27.79 39.08 44.35
C GLY A 159 27.70 39.76 45.72
N VAL A 160 27.85 41.10 45.76
CA VAL A 160 27.66 41.88 47.00
C VAL A 160 26.22 41.74 47.48
N LEU A 161 25.25 41.92 46.59
CA LEU A 161 23.84 41.76 46.95
C LEU A 161 23.51 40.34 47.46
N MET A 162 24.09 39.30 46.86
CA MET A 162 23.95 37.91 47.33
C MET A 162 24.47 37.72 48.76
N HIS A 163 25.64 38.29 49.08
CA HIS A 163 26.22 38.29 50.43
C HIS A 163 25.30 38.99 51.44
N GLU A 164 24.85 40.21 51.12
CA GLU A 164 23.98 40.98 52.01
C GLU A 164 22.63 40.30 52.26
N LEU A 165 22.09 39.58 51.26
CA LEU A 165 20.89 38.78 51.44
C LEU A 165 21.10 37.60 52.40
N GLY A 166 22.31 37.06 52.50
CA GLY A 166 22.65 36.04 53.50
C GLY A 166 22.62 36.58 54.93
N HIS A 167 23.12 37.79 55.16
CA HIS A 167 22.94 38.49 56.45
C HIS A 167 21.47 38.84 56.73
N CYS A 168 20.68 39.12 55.68
CA CYS A 168 19.23 39.25 55.82
C CYS A 168 18.56 37.95 56.27
N LEU A 169 19.18 36.80 56.09
CA LEU A 169 18.71 35.50 56.58
C LEU A 169 19.44 35.04 57.85
N SER A 170 20.13 35.94 58.55
CA SER A 170 20.84 35.66 59.81
C SER A 170 22.09 34.78 59.68
N LEU A 171 22.66 34.63 58.48
CA LEU A 171 24.00 34.04 58.37
C LEU A 171 25.06 35.02 58.89
N GLU A 172 26.03 34.49 59.62
CA GLU A 172 27.22 35.22 60.04
C GLU A 172 28.34 35.09 59.01
N HIS A 173 29.36 35.93 59.14
CA HIS A 173 30.55 35.85 58.31
C HIS A 173 31.27 34.50 58.49
N GLN A 174 31.76 33.95 57.38
CA GLN A 174 32.51 32.70 57.35
C GLN A 174 34.01 32.92 57.16
N GLU A 175 34.83 32.05 57.75
CA GLU A 175 36.29 32.07 57.54
C GLU A 175 36.69 31.45 56.19
N ASN A 176 35.80 30.70 55.54
CA ASN A 176 36.07 30.05 54.26
C ASN A 176 36.04 31.06 53.10
N LEU A 177 37.17 31.22 52.42
CA LEU A 177 37.36 32.14 51.30
C LEU A 177 36.52 31.84 50.05
N GLN A 178 35.81 30.70 50.02
CA GLN A 178 34.93 30.28 48.93
C GLN A 178 33.44 30.47 49.23
N SER A 179 33.08 30.73 50.50
CA SER A 179 31.70 31.02 50.92
C SER A 179 31.26 32.39 50.42
N ILE A 180 29.97 32.53 50.06
CA ILE A 180 29.44 33.86 49.74
C ILE A 180 29.50 34.76 50.96
N MET A 181 29.42 34.24 52.18
CA MET A 181 29.44 34.94 53.47
C MET A 181 30.85 35.26 54.00
N VAL A 182 31.90 35.19 53.19
CA VAL A 182 33.25 35.59 53.63
C VAL A 182 33.34 37.11 53.87
N PRO A 183 33.98 37.61 54.95
CA PRO A 183 34.01 39.04 55.30
C PRO A 183 34.85 39.94 54.37
N TYR A 184 35.38 39.39 53.28
CA TYR A 184 36.17 40.12 52.28
C TYR A 184 35.59 39.89 50.89
N TYR A 185 35.30 40.96 50.14
CA TYR A 185 34.77 40.83 48.78
C TYR A 185 35.77 40.15 47.84
N ASN A 186 35.55 38.86 47.59
CA ASN A 186 36.31 38.09 46.62
C ASN A 186 35.55 38.09 45.28
N THR A 187 36.16 38.69 44.25
CA THR A 187 35.58 38.84 42.90
C THR A 187 35.55 37.54 42.08
N ALA A 188 35.60 36.37 42.72
CA ALA A 188 35.85 35.10 42.05
C ALA A 188 34.71 34.08 42.11
N PHE A 189 33.69 34.23 42.97
CA PHE A 189 32.64 33.21 43.14
C PHE A 189 31.24 33.83 43.35
N TYR A 190 30.23 33.29 42.67
CA TYR A 190 28.91 33.92 42.46
C TYR A 190 27.71 32.99 42.68
N THR A 191 27.91 31.93 43.46
CA THR A 191 26.90 30.93 43.81
C THR A 191 27.03 30.59 45.29
N LEU A 192 25.94 30.13 45.90
CA LEU A 192 25.94 29.69 47.30
C LEU A 192 26.90 28.52 47.50
N TRP A 193 27.76 28.60 48.51
CA TRP A 193 28.64 27.50 48.89
C TRP A 193 27.87 26.51 49.77
N VAL A 194 28.33 25.25 49.82
CA VAL A 194 27.67 24.19 50.60
C VAL A 194 27.46 24.57 52.07
N ASP A 195 28.37 25.36 52.63
CA ASP A 195 28.31 25.83 54.01
C ASP A 195 27.24 26.93 54.20
N ASP A 196 27.08 27.83 53.24
CA ASP A 196 26.03 28.86 53.25
C ASP A 196 24.63 28.22 53.17
N ILE A 197 24.50 27.17 52.35
CA ILE A 197 23.30 26.37 52.18
C ILE A 197 22.96 25.63 53.49
N ASN A 198 23.95 24.99 54.10
CA ASN A 198 23.77 24.27 55.36
C ASN A 198 23.47 25.22 56.52
N GLY A 199 24.13 26.38 56.59
CA GLY A 199 23.88 27.39 57.61
C GLY A 199 22.43 27.89 57.60
N ILE A 200 21.84 28.10 56.42
CA ILE A 200 20.41 28.47 56.30
C ILE A 200 19.50 27.35 56.77
N ARG A 201 19.79 26.12 56.34
CA ARG A 201 19.01 24.94 56.75
C ARG A 201 19.05 24.76 58.26
N ASP A 202 20.20 25.00 58.88
CA ASP A 202 20.42 24.93 60.33
C ASP A 202 19.64 26.00 61.12
N ILE A 203 19.41 27.18 60.52
CA ILE A 203 18.71 28.29 61.17
C ILE A 203 17.18 28.14 61.04
N TYR A 204 16.66 27.61 59.94
CA TYR A 204 15.22 27.64 59.60
C TYR A 204 14.55 26.27 59.41
N HIS A 205 15.01 25.22 60.11
CA HIS A 205 14.40 23.88 60.04
C HIS A 205 12.86 23.91 60.22
N GLY A 206 12.12 23.76 59.12
CA GLY A 206 10.67 23.55 59.14
C GLY A 206 10.36 22.11 59.53
N GLY A 207 9.60 21.90 60.60
CA GLY A 207 9.17 20.58 61.02
C GLY A 207 8.14 19.98 60.05
N GLY A 208 8.57 19.01 59.25
CA GLY A 208 7.71 18.13 58.45
C GLY A 208 8.51 17.35 57.41
N SER A 209 8.72 16.05 57.65
CA SER A 209 9.57 15.15 56.83
C SER A 209 11.05 15.55 56.74
N THR A 210 11.96 14.60 56.91
CA THR A 210 13.39 14.81 56.59
C THR A 210 13.69 14.55 55.12
N ASN A 211 12.71 14.13 54.31
CA ASN A 211 12.91 13.80 52.89
C ASN A 211 12.58 14.99 51.99
N ASN A 212 13.43 15.26 51.00
CA ASN A 212 13.25 16.30 49.99
C ASN A 212 14.01 15.88 48.73
N LEU A 213 13.27 15.49 47.72
CA LEU A 213 13.72 15.15 46.38
C LEU A 213 13.68 16.41 45.53
N VAL A 214 14.62 16.53 44.59
CA VAL A 214 14.73 17.73 43.74
C VAL A 214 15.18 17.32 42.36
N VAL A 215 14.60 17.97 41.35
CA VAL A 215 15.13 17.97 39.99
C VAL A 215 15.84 19.29 39.71
N SER A 216 17.05 19.25 39.16
CA SER A 216 17.82 20.46 38.86
C SER A 216 18.49 20.43 37.48
N ASN A 217 18.83 21.62 36.99
CA ASN A 217 19.68 21.82 35.81
C ASN A 217 21.17 22.01 36.18
N TRP A 218 21.53 21.81 37.44
CA TRP A 218 22.81 22.21 38.03
C TRP A 218 23.37 21.12 38.92
N LYS A 219 24.64 20.80 38.72
CA LYS A 219 25.37 19.87 39.60
C LYS A 219 25.65 20.53 40.96
N PRO A 220 25.83 19.75 42.04
CA PRO A 220 26.15 20.26 43.37
C PRO A 220 27.44 21.09 43.45
N ASP A 221 28.33 20.97 42.47
CA ASP A 221 29.58 21.74 42.35
C ASP A 221 29.41 23.10 41.64
N GLY A 222 28.16 23.51 41.35
CA GLY A 222 27.84 24.76 40.67
C GLY A 222 28.09 24.72 39.16
N GLN A 223 28.56 23.59 38.61
CA GLN A 223 28.62 23.42 37.16
C GLN A 223 27.22 23.18 36.63
N ARG A 224 26.86 23.89 35.55
CA ARG A 224 25.67 23.53 34.76
C ARG A 224 25.88 22.11 34.26
N LEU A 225 24.83 21.28 34.21
CA LEU A 225 24.86 20.09 33.35
C LEU A 225 25.38 20.58 31.99
N VAL A 226 26.53 20.04 31.56
CA VAL A 226 27.17 20.50 30.32
C VAL A 226 26.11 20.35 29.25
N PRO A 227 25.69 21.41 28.55
CA PRO A 227 24.78 21.24 27.45
C PRO A 227 25.55 20.44 26.39
N MET A 228 25.37 19.12 26.32
CA MET A 228 25.60 18.44 25.06
C MET A 228 24.58 18.98 24.06
N PRO A 229 25.01 19.10 22.80
CA PRO A 229 24.83 20.31 21.99
C PRO A 229 23.35 20.72 21.96
N ALA A 230 23.10 22.04 21.92
CA ALA A 230 21.81 22.63 21.57
C ALA A 230 21.04 21.64 20.70
N LEU A 231 19.87 21.14 21.18
CA LEU A 231 19.04 20.11 20.55
C LEU A 231 19.43 19.97 19.08
N SER A 232 20.03 18.84 18.67
CA SER A 232 20.67 18.67 17.36
C SER A 232 19.82 19.19 16.18
N SER A 233 18.49 19.24 16.38
CA SER A 233 17.58 20.20 15.79
C SER A 233 16.55 20.63 16.85
N PRO A 234 16.20 21.92 17.01
CA PRO A 234 15.06 22.33 17.84
C PRO A 234 13.71 21.94 17.20
N TYR A 235 13.73 21.32 16.02
CA TYR A 235 12.56 20.91 15.25
C TYR A 235 12.44 19.40 15.19
N PHE A 236 11.27 18.90 15.55
CA PHE A 236 10.94 17.47 15.56
C PHE A 236 9.65 17.20 14.79
N LEU A 237 9.50 15.98 14.29
CA LEU A 237 8.23 15.44 13.82
C LEU A 237 7.65 14.47 14.87
N PRO A 238 6.32 14.25 14.88
CA PRO A 238 5.74 13.15 15.64
C PRO A 238 6.43 11.82 15.30
N GLY A 239 6.79 11.03 16.31
CA GLY A 239 7.56 9.78 16.18
C GLY A 239 9.07 9.94 16.32
N ASP A 240 9.60 11.17 16.34
CA ASP A 240 11.04 11.40 16.50
C ASP A 240 11.54 11.04 17.90
N GLN A 241 12.80 10.61 17.95
CA GLN A 241 13.51 10.39 19.20
C GLN A 241 14.19 11.69 19.66
N VAL A 242 14.05 11.99 20.95
CA VAL A 242 14.68 13.13 21.62
C VAL A 242 15.47 12.63 22.81
N SER A 243 16.76 13.00 22.87
CA SER A 243 17.59 12.68 24.03
C SER A 243 17.38 13.73 25.12
N VAL A 244 17.25 13.26 26.36
CA VAL A 244 17.07 14.10 27.55
C VAL A 244 18.16 13.80 28.57
N GLU A 245 18.58 14.85 29.29
CA GLU A 245 19.50 14.75 30.42
C GLU A 245 18.95 15.57 31.59
N ASN A 246 18.97 15.00 32.79
CA ASN A 246 18.52 15.69 34.00
C ASN A 246 19.33 15.26 35.25
N HIS A 247 19.42 16.16 36.22
CA HIS A 247 20.03 15.88 37.53
C HIS A 247 18.93 15.69 38.58
N VAL A 248 19.07 14.67 39.41
CA VAL A 248 18.16 14.35 40.52
C VAL A 248 18.92 14.22 41.82
N GLU A 249 18.35 14.72 42.91
CA GLU A 249 18.97 14.75 44.22
C GLU A 249 17.96 14.33 45.30
N SER A 250 18.41 13.53 46.28
CA SER A 250 17.72 13.36 47.56
C SER A 250 18.49 14.09 48.65
N ARG A 251 17.88 15.14 49.18
CA ARG A 251 18.43 15.99 50.25
C ARG A 251 18.03 15.49 51.64
N GLY A 252 17.39 14.32 51.70
CA GLY A 252 16.88 13.76 52.93
C GLY A 252 17.80 12.80 53.66
N THR A 253 17.38 12.44 54.88
CA THR A 253 18.12 11.51 55.76
C THR A 253 17.71 10.06 55.59
N ASP A 254 16.59 9.78 54.92
CA ASP A 254 16.11 8.41 54.72
C ASP A 254 16.44 7.90 53.32
N GLN A 255 16.51 6.58 53.19
CA GLN A 255 16.56 5.96 51.88
C GLN A 255 15.14 5.94 51.28
N VAL A 256 14.98 6.53 50.09
CA VAL A 256 13.67 6.69 49.43
C VAL A 256 13.72 6.18 48.00
N THR A 257 12.60 5.64 47.51
CA THR A 257 12.44 5.26 46.10
C THR A 257 11.38 6.15 45.48
N ALA A 258 11.72 6.84 44.39
CA ALA A 258 10.83 7.77 43.72
C ALA A 258 10.82 7.55 42.22
N ARG A 259 9.68 7.86 41.60
CA ARG A 259 9.51 7.77 40.14
C ARG A 259 9.88 9.09 39.50
N LEU A 260 10.75 9.08 38.49
CA LEU A 260 10.96 10.21 37.60
C LEU A 260 10.12 9.99 36.34
N GLY A 261 9.13 10.84 36.13
CA GLY A 261 8.36 10.91 34.88
C GLY A 261 8.95 11.94 33.92
N PHE A 262 8.99 11.60 32.63
CA PHE A 262 9.33 12.51 31.55
C PHE A 262 8.06 12.96 30.84
N TYR A 263 7.87 14.26 30.70
CA TYR A 263 6.63 14.84 30.21
C TYR A 263 6.86 15.75 28.99
N LEU A 264 5.85 15.87 28.15
CA LEU A 264 5.76 16.85 27.08
C LEU A 264 4.62 17.83 27.40
N SER A 265 4.96 19.08 27.65
CA SER A 265 4.01 20.12 28.06
C SER A 265 3.89 21.23 27.01
N PRO A 266 2.70 21.81 26.79
CA PRO A 266 2.54 22.99 25.94
C PRO A 266 3.09 24.28 26.58
N ASN A 267 3.55 24.25 27.84
CA ASN A 267 4.13 25.40 28.53
C ASN A 267 5.27 24.96 29.46
N ASN A 268 5.91 25.92 30.14
CA ASN A 268 7.08 25.66 30.98
C ASN A 268 6.75 25.25 32.44
N ILE A 269 5.50 24.94 32.74
CA ILE A 269 5.04 24.44 34.05
C ILE A 269 4.68 22.97 33.88
N ILE A 270 5.46 22.08 34.49
CA ILE A 270 5.31 20.63 34.34
C ILE A 270 4.37 20.09 35.42
N THR A 271 3.38 19.32 35.00
CA THR A 271 2.34 18.72 35.83
C THR A 271 2.06 17.29 35.38
N THR A 272 1.41 16.50 36.23
CA THR A 272 0.97 15.13 35.88
C THR A 272 -0.17 15.08 34.86
N SER A 273 -0.75 16.22 34.50
CA SER A 273 -1.74 16.34 33.42
C SER A 273 -1.09 16.52 32.05
N ASP A 274 0.22 16.82 32.00
CA ASP A 274 0.98 16.87 30.76
C ASP A 274 1.21 15.46 30.20
N ARG A 275 1.71 15.38 28.97
CA ARG A 275 1.80 14.10 28.27
C ARG A 275 3.05 13.33 28.69
N LEU A 276 2.88 12.22 29.41
CA LEU A 276 3.97 11.31 29.79
C LEU A 276 4.62 10.67 28.55
N LEU A 277 5.94 10.78 28.43
CA LEU A 277 6.79 10.22 27.38
C LEU A 277 7.51 8.93 27.83
N GLY A 278 7.83 8.84 29.12
CA GLY A 278 8.56 7.72 29.71
C GLY A 278 8.67 7.87 31.22
N GLN A 279 9.15 6.83 31.89
CA GLN A 279 9.36 6.86 33.34
C GLN A 279 10.50 5.95 33.75
N VAL A 280 11.16 6.29 34.86
CA VAL A 280 12.19 5.47 35.51
C VAL A 280 12.06 5.57 37.03
N TYR A 281 12.45 4.54 37.77
CA TYR A 281 12.48 4.56 39.23
C TYR A 281 13.90 4.73 39.73
N PHE A 282 14.10 5.67 40.66
CA PHE A 282 15.36 5.88 41.36
C PHE A 282 15.25 5.41 42.80
N ASN A 283 16.30 4.73 43.26
CA ASN A 283 16.48 4.43 44.67
C ASN A 283 17.61 5.33 45.20
N PHE A 284 17.25 6.27 46.07
CA PHE A 284 18.17 7.26 46.62
C PHE A 284 18.59 6.87 48.04
N PRO A 285 19.86 6.51 48.25
CA PRO A 285 20.45 6.60 49.58
C PRO A 285 20.36 8.03 50.15
N PRO A 286 20.41 8.20 51.48
CA PRO A 286 20.43 9.52 52.12
C PRO A 286 21.52 10.44 51.54
N GLY A 287 21.16 11.67 51.17
CA GLY A 287 22.10 12.67 50.63
C GLY A 287 22.69 12.37 49.25
N SER A 288 22.12 11.42 48.50
CA SER A 288 22.65 11.02 47.19
C SER A 288 22.13 11.91 46.04
N SER A 289 22.92 11.99 44.97
CA SER A 289 22.54 12.65 43.71
C SER A 289 23.01 11.85 42.51
N GLY A 290 22.42 12.09 41.34
CA GLY A 290 22.79 11.41 40.10
C GLY A 290 22.33 12.16 38.85
N ASP A 291 23.08 11.96 37.76
CA ASP A 291 22.72 12.40 36.41
C ASP A 291 22.02 11.23 35.68
N TYR A 292 20.99 11.53 34.91
CA TYR A 292 20.29 10.55 34.08
C TYR A 292 20.20 11.04 32.64
N ILE A 293 20.49 10.13 31.70
CA ILE A 293 20.40 10.37 30.26
C ILE A 293 19.53 9.28 29.67
N ASP A 294 18.56 9.67 28.85
CA ASP A 294 17.70 8.74 28.12
C ASP A 294 17.33 9.27 26.74
N THR A 295 16.72 8.42 25.91
CA THR A 295 16.16 8.76 24.60
C THR A 295 14.68 8.43 24.58
N LEU A 296 13.85 9.46 24.50
CA LEU A 296 12.40 9.39 24.53
C LEU A 296 11.82 9.53 23.12
N THR A 297 10.65 8.95 22.87
CA THR A 297 9.96 9.09 21.57
C THR A 297 8.82 10.09 21.69
N ILE A 298 8.78 11.07 20.79
CA ILE A 298 7.64 12.00 20.66
C ILE A 298 6.45 11.22 20.11
N PRO A 299 5.28 11.22 20.77
CA PRO A 299 4.14 10.43 20.33
C PRO A 299 3.61 10.88 18.96
N ASN A 300 3.14 9.93 18.15
CA ASN A 300 2.71 10.17 16.76
C ASN A 300 1.47 11.08 16.62
N ASP A 301 0.69 11.23 17.69
CA ASP A 301 -0.54 12.01 17.74
C ASP A 301 -0.35 13.43 18.31
N VAL A 302 0.89 13.85 18.57
CA VAL A 302 1.18 15.23 18.99
C VAL A 302 1.00 16.18 17.82
N THR A 303 0.24 17.25 18.03
CA THR A 303 0.00 18.30 17.04
C THR A 303 1.21 19.21 16.87
N ALA A 304 1.31 19.88 15.72
CA ALA A 304 2.36 20.88 15.51
C ALA A 304 2.23 22.05 16.50
N GLY A 305 3.35 22.50 17.06
CA GLY A 305 3.39 23.55 18.06
C GLY A 305 4.71 23.59 18.84
N THR A 306 4.83 24.58 19.72
CA THR A 306 5.97 24.69 20.65
C THR A 306 5.66 23.94 21.94
N TYR A 307 6.57 23.07 22.38
CA TYR A 307 6.44 22.25 23.57
C TYR A 307 7.69 22.33 24.45
N TYR A 308 7.54 21.99 25.72
CA TYR A 308 8.62 21.88 26.70
C TYR A 308 8.75 20.43 27.15
N LEU A 309 9.98 19.93 27.17
CA LEU A 309 10.30 18.67 27.80
C LEU A 309 10.37 18.89 29.31
N GLY A 310 9.64 18.10 30.07
CA GLY A 310 9.50 18.21 31.51
C GLY A 310 10.04 16.99 32.22
N PHE A 311 10.53 17.21 33.42
CA PHE A 311 10.99 16.20 34.35
C PHE A 311 10.19 16.38 35.64
N PHE A 312 9.61 15.30 36.16
CA PHE A 312 8.85 15.35 37.41
C PHE A 312 9.24 14.15 38.27
N LEU A 313 10.02 14.41 39.32
CA LEU A 313 10.42 13.42 40.31
C LEU A 313 9.34 13.29 41.39
N ASP A 314 9.09 12.05 41.80
CA ASP A 314 7.94 11.67 42.61
C ASP A 314 6.60 12.23 42.11
N ASP A 315 6.37 12.16 40.80
CA ASP A 315 5.13 12.59 40.16
C ASP A 315 3.87 11.79 40.60
N THR A 316 4.04 10.74 41.41
CA THR A 316 2.95 10.02 42.08
C THR A 316 2.65 10.53 43.49
N ASN A 317 3.47 11.45 44.01
CA ASN A 317 3.43 11.95 45.39
C ASN A 317 3.51 10.78 46.40
N ALA A 318 4.36 9.79 46.13
CA ALA A 318 4.49 8.57 46.91
C ALA A 318 5.48 8.70 48.08
N VAL A 319 6.42 9.64 47.99
CA VAL A 319 7.31 10.05 49.06
C VAL A 319 6.71 11.33 49.65
N ASN A 320 6.54 11.38 50.97
CA ASN A 320 6.05 12.60 51.62
C ASN A 320 7.23 13.52 51.90
N GLU A 321 7.28 14.66 51.24
CA GLU A 321 8.44 15.55 51.25
C GLU A 321 8.20 16.84 52.06
N TYR A 322 9.28 17.53 52.41
CA TYR A 322 9.21 18.84 53.06
C TYR A 322 8.78 19.94 52.07
N ASP A 323 9.31 19.90 50.85
CA ASP A 323 8.92 20.77 49.75
C ASP A 323 8.49 19.89 48.56
N GLU A 324 7.22 19.94 48.20
CA GLU A 324 6.66 19.20 47.06
C GLU A 324 6.74 20.03 45.76
N SER A 325 7.26 21.27 45.83
CA SER A 325 7.21 22.22 44.72
C SER A 325 8.48 22.28 43.87
N ASP A 326 9.56 21.62 44.29
CA ASP A 326 10.86 21.54 43.60
C ASP A 326 11.09 20.20 42.87
N ASN A 327 10.05 19.38 42.82
CA ASN A 327 10.01 18.08 42.16
C ASN A 327 9.83 18.15 40.63
N ALA A 328 9.40 19.28 40.08
CA ALA A 328 9.09 19.44 38.67
C ALA A 328 9.93 20.54 37.99
N LEU A 329 10.50 20.23 36.83
CA LEU A 329 11.35 21.15 36.07
C LEU A 329 11.14 21.02 34.56
N ALA A 330 10.87 22.13 33.90
CA ALA A 330 10.90 22.21 32.44
C ALA A 330 12.33 22.43 31.93
N HIS A 331 12.66 21.81 30.80
CA HIS A 331 13.85 22.11 30.04
C HIS A 331 13.81 23.59 29.59
N TYR A 332 14.96 24.26 29.67
CA TYR A 332 15.06 25.71 29.45
C TYR A 332 14.86 26.14 27.99
N GLN A 333 15.12 25.24 27.04
CA GLN A 333 14.82 25.42 25.62
C GLN A 333 13.56 24.61 25.25
N PRO A 334 12.52 25.25 24.69
CA PRO A 334 11.41 24.52 24.10
C PRO A 334 11.84 23.82 22.80
N ILE A 335 11.09 22.80 22.43
CA ILE A 335 11.15 22.13 21.13
C ILE A 335 9.97 22.59 20.27
N GLU A 336 10.14 22.58 18.95
CA GLU A 336 9.07 22.85 17.99
C GLU A 336 8.72 21.55 17.24
N ILE A 337 7.50 21.07 17.46
CA ILE A 337 6.95 19.95 16.71
C ILE A 337 6.30 20.50 15.45
N ARG A 338 6.71 20.00 14.28
CA ARG A 338 6.20 20.44 12.97
C ARG A 338 5.20 19.46 12.39
N SER A 339 4.37 19.96 11.47
CA SER A 339 3.52 19.09 10.67
C SER A 339 4.39 18.20 9.79
N GLY A 340 4.14 16.88 9.83
CA GLY A 340 4.73 15.93 8.89
C GLY A 340 4.12 16.02 7.49
N VAL A 341 3.12 16.88 7.27
CA VAL A 341 2.41 17.04 5.99
C VAL A 341 2.47 18.49 5.52
N ILE A 342 2.86 18.70 4.26
CA ILE A 342 2.76 19.96 3.51
C ILE A 342 1.76 19.74 2.39
N ARG A 343 0.76 20.62 2.23
CA ARG A 343 -0.27 20.50 1.19
C ARG A 343 -0.04 21.48 0.06
N VAL A 344 -0.14 21.01 -1.17
CA VAL A 344 -0.07 21.83 -2.38
C VAL A 344 -1.44 21.79 -3.08
N PRO A 345 -2.05 22.93 -3.42
CA PRO A 345 -1.53 24.30 -3.33
C PRO A 345 -1.80 25.02 -1.98
N GLN A 346 -2.41 24.36 -0.99
CA GLN A 346 -2.96 25.02 0.20
C GLN A 346 -1.91 25.73 1.07
N ASP A 347 -0.79 25.07 1.37
CA ASP A 347 0.28 25.61 2.21
C ASP A 347 1.36 26.29 1.35
N TYR A 348 1.63 25.77 0.15
CA TYR A 348 2.51 26.39 -0.86
C TYR A 348 1.88 26.30 -2.25
N PRO A 349 2.00 27.33 -3.10
CA PRO A 349 1.31 27.39 -4.39
C PRO A 349 1.84 26.39 -5.44
N THR A 350 3.08 25.93 -5.28
CA THR A 350 3.82 25.11 -6.25
C THR A 350 4.48 23.94 -5.55
N ILE A 351 4.71 22.84 -6.27
CA ILE A 351 5.38 21.67 -5.72
C ILE A 351 6.83 22.00 -5.36
N GLN A 352 7.56 22.75 -6.20
CA GLN A 352 8.95 23.11 -5.88
C GLN A 352 9.07 23.93 -4.60
N ALA A 353 8.22 24.94 -4.38
CA ALA A 353 8.24 25.72 -3.14
C ALA A 353 7.97 24.85 -1.89
N ALA A 354 7.09 23.85 -2.00
CA ALA A 354 6.89 22.87 -0.93
C ALA A 354 8.13 22.00 -0.73
N VAL A 355 8.78 21.56 -1.81
CA VAL A 355 10.05 20.82 -1.74
C VAL A 355 11.14 21.66 -1.07
N ASP A 356 11.28 22.93 -1.41
CA ASP A 356 12.27 23.85 -0.82
C ASP A 356 12.06 24.00 0.69
N ALA A 357 10.80 24.14 1.12
CA ALA A 357 10.42 24.25 2.52
C ALA A 357 10.46 22.94 3.32
N ALA A 358 10.40 21.79 2.64
CA ALA A 358 10.30 20.49 3.29
C ALA A 358 11.56 20.09 4.04
N TYR A 359 11.36 19.45 5.20
CA TYR A 359 12.38 18.74 5.97
C TYR A 359 12.35 17.24 5.63
N ASN A 360 13.37 16.51 6.06
CA ASN A 360 13.38 15.05 5.89
C ASN A 360 12.19 14.39 6.61
N ARG A 361 11.65 13.34 5.98
CA ARG A 361 10.48 12.52 6.34
C ARG A 361 9.12 13.21 6.23
N VAL A 362 9.06 14.38 5.58
CA VAL A 362 7.79 15.08 5.29
C VAL A 362 7.07 14.44 4.10
N LEU A 363 5.74 14.39 4.21
CA LEU A 363 4.81 14.12 3.12
C LEU A 363 4.36 15.43 2.46
N ILE A 364 4.71 15.63 1.19
CA ILE A 364 4.11 16.65 0.34
C ILE A 364 2.88 16.04 -0.32
N SER A 365 1.70 16.44 0.14
CA SER A 365 0.40 15.99 -0.36
C SER A 365 -0.11 16.98 -1.42
N VAL A 366 -0.23 16.52 -2.65
CA VAL A 366 -0.57 17.35 -3.81
C VAL A 366 -2.02 17.07 -4.23
N SER A 367 -2.83 18.13 -4.27
CA SER A 367 -4.23 18.07 -4.70
C SER A 367 -4.34 17.90 -6.22
N PRO A 368 -5.51 17.49 -6.76
CA PRO A 368 -5.74 17.42 -8.20
C PRO A 368 -5.40 18.72 -8.94
N GLY A 369 -4.78 18.60 -10.10
CA GLY A 369 -4.43 19.73 -10.97
C GLY A 369 -3.26 19.43 -11.90
N THR A 370 -3.04 20.33 -12.86
CA THR A 370 -1.85 20.35 -13.72
C THR A 370 -0.86 21.37 -13.18
N TYR A 371 0.31 20.89 -12.78
CA TYR A 371 1.41 21.67 -12.23
C TYR A 371 2.49 21.80 -13.31
N VAL A 372 2.55 22.95 -13.96
CA VAL A 372 3.57 23.25 -14.98
C VAL A 372 4.87 23.68 -14.29
N GLU A 373 5.73 22.72 -13.99
CA GLU A 373 6.92 22.88 -13.14
C GLU A 373 8.01 21.85 -13.48
N ASN A 374 9.27 22.21 -13.22
CA ASN A 374 10.38 21.26 -13.13
C ASN A 374 10.85 21.19 -11.67
N ILE A 375 10.78 20.01 -11.06
CA ILE A 375 11.02 19.79 -9.63
C ILE A 375 12.43 19.25 -9.41
N SER A 376 13.12 19.75 -8.39
CA SER A 376 14.45 19.31 -7.98
C SER A 376 14.45 18.98 -6.48
N ILE A 377 14.64 17.69 -6.18
CA ILE A 377 14.79 17.13 -4.84
C ILE A 377 16.28 16.87 -4.61
N LEU A 378 16.90 17.65 -3.72
CA LEU A 378 18.33 17.61 -3.46
C LEU A 378 18.59 17.31 -1.99
N ASN A 379 19.34 16.25 -1.68
CA ASN A 379 19.73 15.88 -0.31
C ASN A 379 18.55 15.77 0.67
N LYS A 380 17.37 15.34 0.20
CA LYS A 380 16.14 15.26 0.98
C LYS A 380 15.55 13.87 0.94
N ASN A 381 15.11 13.38 2.10
CA ASN A 381 14.26 12.19 2.19
C ASN A 381 12.82 12.67 2.36
N ILE A 382 12.03 12.71 1.29
CA ILE A 382 10.65 13.19 1.31
C ILE A 382 9.76 12.29 0.47
N THR A 383 8.46 12.28 0.80
CA THR A 383 7.44 11.66 -0.05
C THR A 383 6.63 12.76 -0.71
N ILE A 384 6.53 12.74 -2.03
CA ILE A 384 5.59 13.57 -2.79
C ILE A 384 4.49 12.64 -3.29
N ARG A 385 3.24 12.93 -2.94
CA ARG A 385 2.09 12.07 -3.23
C ARG A 385 0.88 12.86 -3.71
N SER A 386 0.26 12.40 -4.79
CA SER A 386 -1.07 12.86 -5.25
C SER A 386 -2.19 12.35 -4.33
N THR A 387 -3.19 13.19 -4.05
CA THR A 387 -4.37 12.76 -3.28
C THR A 387 -5.40 11.98 -4.10
N ASN A 388 -5.34 12.07 -5.44
CA ASN A 388 -6.35 11.50 -6.35
C ASN A 388 -5.73 10.69 -7.50
N GLY A 389 -4.50 10.22 -7.32
CA GLY A 389 -3.81 9.41 -8.31
C GLY A 389 -3.41 10.19 -9.57
N PRO A 390 -2.87 9.47 -10.57
CA PRO A 390 -2.19 10.06 -11.71
C PRO A 390 -3.14 10.64 -12.77
N GLU A 391 -4.41 10.20 -12.81
CA GLU A 391 -5.42 10.76 -13.73
C GLU A 391 -5.76 12.22 -13.43
N ALA A 392 -5.73 12.57 -12.15
CA ALA A 392 -6.20 13.86 -11.66
C ALA A 392 -5.06 14.84 -11.36
N THR A 393 -3.82 14.35 -11.26
CA THR A 393 -2.68 15.14 -10.81
C THR A 393 -1.48 14.96 -11.74
N ILE A 394 -1.17 16.02 -12.48
CA ILE A 394 -0.18 16.04 -13.56
C ILE A 394 0.95 16.98 -13.19
N ILE A 395 2.20 16.54 -13.35
CA ILE A 395 3.39 17.39 -13.33
C ILE A 395 3.87 17.50 -14.78
N ASP A 396 3.77 18.69 -15.34
CA ASP A 396 4.06 18.99 -16.73
C ASP A 396 5.35 19.81 -16.83
N GLY A 397 6.33 19.32 -17.59
CA GLY A 397 7.63 19.99 -17.77
C GLY A 397 7.67 21.11 -18.83
N ASP A 398 6.56 21.38 -19.53
CA ASP A 398 6.41 22.39 -20.61
C ASP A 398 7.43 22.27 -21.76
N GLY A 399 8.04 21.09 -21.92
CA GLY A 399 9.12 20.84 -22.87
C GLY A 399 10.42 21.58 -22.54
N ALA A 400 10.55 22.14 -21.33
CA ALA A 400 11.67 22.99 -20.93
C ALA A 400 12.91 22.19 -20.53
N ASP A 401 12.73 21.15 -19.71
CA ASP A 401 13.81 20.36 -19.13
C ASP A 401 13.25 19.05 -18.51
N THR A 402 14.07 18.29 -17.77
CA THR A 402 13.62 17.15 -16.96
C THR A 402 12.50 17.55 -15.99
N VAL A 403 11.40 16.79 -15.92
CA VAL A 403 10.25 17.11 -15.04
C VAL A 403 10.61 16.95 -13.56
N VAL A 404 11.23 15.83 -13.16
CA VAL A 404 11.61 15.57 -11.76
C VAL A 404 13.06 15.13 -11.64
N ARG A 405 13.86 15.86 -10.86
CA ARG A 405 15.25 15.53 -10.54
C ARG A 405 15.40 15.10 -9.10
N ILE A 406 16.12 14.02 -8.87
CA ILE A 406 16.35 13.45 -7.55
C ILE A 406 17.84 13.19 -7.39
N TYR A 407 18.51 14.05 -6.61
CA TYR A 407 19.96 14.00 -6.45
C TYR A 407 20.41 13.96 -4.98
N ASP A 408 21.42 13.14 -4.72
CA ASP A 408 22.06 12.95 -3.41
C ASP A 408 21.08 12.57 -2.27
N CYS A 409 19.98 11.90 -2.61
CA CYS A 409 18.94 11.45 -1.70
C CYS A 409 19.23 10.04 -1.17
N SER A 410 20.32 9.90 -0.41
CA SER A 410 20.81 8.60 0.10
C SER A 410 19.87 7.90 1.08
N ALA A 411 18.97 8.64 1.72
CA ALA A 411 17.98 8.11 2.66
C ALA A 411 16.62 7.80 2.00
N GLY A 412 16.48 7.93 0.68
CA GLY A 412 15.28 7.59 -0.08
C GLY A 412 14.40 8.80 -0.40
N ALA A 413 13.92 8.95 -1.64
CA ALA A 413 12.82 9.85 -2.02
C ALA A 413 11.67 9.05 -2.66
N VAL A 414 10.43 9.47 -2.44
CA VAL A 414 9.25 8.76 -2.97
C VAL A 414 8.41 9.69 -3.84
N ILE A 415 8.09 9.24 -5.05
CA ILE A 415 7.14 9.88 -5.97
C ILE A 415 5.96 8.91 -6.16
N ASP A 416 4.74 9.37 -5.84
CA ASP A 416 3.57 8.50 -5.73
C ASP A 416 2.30 9.11 -6.35
N GLY A 417 1.77 8.51 -7.40
CA GLY A 417 0.43 8.87 -7.90
C GLY A 417 0.37 10.00 -8.92
N PHE A 418 1.40 10.24 -9.75
CA PHE A 418 1.42 11.36 -10.69
C PHE A 418 1.45 10.92 -12.15
N THR A 419 0.80 11.69 -13.02
CA THR A 419 1.22 11.74 -14.43
C THR A 419 2.40 12.71 -14.54
N ILE A 420 3.50 12.27 -15.14
CA ILE A 420 4.73 13.04 -15.33
C ILE A 420 4.97 13.12 -16.84
N SER A 421 4.83 14.31 -17.40
CA SER A 421 4.79 14.49 -18.85
C SER A 421 5.48 15.74 -19.36
N ASN A 422 5.68 15.78 -20.69
CA ASN A 422 6.24 16.91 -21.43
C ASN A 422 7.63 17.34 -20.93
N GLY A 423 8.45 16.43 -20.42
CA GLY A 423 9.84 16.71 -20.10
C GLY A 423 10.74 16.68 -21.34
N ASN A 424 11.79 17.51 -21.35
CA ASN A 424 12.80 17.56 -22.43
C ASN A 424 14.23 17.67 -21.87
N GLY A 425 14.58 16.75 -21.00
CA GLY A 425 15.88 16.73 -20.32
C GLY A 425 17.02 16.23 -21.20
N TRP A 426 18.27 16.59 -20.86
CA TRP A 426 19.43 15.96 -21.49
C TRP A 426 19.48 14.45 -21.21
N ALA A 427 19.16 14.06 -19.98
CA ALA A 427 19.12 12.68 -19.51
C ALA A 427 17.95 12.55 -18.53
N GLY A 428 17.05 11.57 -18.72
CA GLY A 428 15.83 11.46 -17.92
C GLY A 428 14.84 12.56 -18.28
N GLY A 429 14.03 12.36 -19.32
CA GLY A 429 13.08 13.40 -19.76
C GLY A 429 11.99 13.62 -18.71
N GLY A 430 11.35 12.54 -18.24
CA GLY A 430 10.41 12.59 -17.13
C GLY A 430 11.12 12.69 -15.79
N ILE A 431 11.96 11.71 -15.47
CA ILE A 431 12.64 11.61 -14.17
C ILE A 431 14.13 11.34 -14.36
N ASP A 432 14.97 12.08 -13.64
CA ASP A 432 16.43 11.88 -13.56
C ASP A 432 16.87 11.64 -12.11
N VAL A 433 17.44 10.46 -11.87
CA VAL A 433 17.89 10.02 -10.53
C VAL A 433 19.42 9.94 -10.49
N GLY A 434 20.06 10.64 -9.56
CA GLY A 434 21.52 10.62 -9.38
C GLY A 434 21.95 10.46 -7.91
N SER A 435 22.93 9.59 -7.62
CA SER A 435 23.44 9.28 -6.28
C SER A 435 22.32 9.09 -5.21
N SER A 436 21.20 8.48 -5.57
CA SER A 436 19.98 8.47 -4.75
C SER A 436 19.33 7.09 -4.63
N LEU A 437 18.65 6.84 -3.51
CA LEU A 437 17.65 5.78 -3.40
C LEU A 437 16.28 6.39 -3.71
N THR A 438 15.47 5.75 -4.55
CA THR A 438 14.19 6.33 -4.98
C THR A 438 13.14 5.26 -5.18
N THR A 439 11.91 5.55 -4.75
CA THR A 439 10.72 4.76 -5.08
C THR A 439 9.79 5.59 -5.96
N ILE A 440 9.44 5.08 -7.12
CA ILE A 440 8.48 5.66 -8.06
C ILE A 440 7.31 4.69 -8.13
N LYS A 441 6.10 5.13 -7.78
CA LYS A 441 4.95 4.22 -7.78
C LYS A 441 3.63 4.87 -8.15
N ASN A 442 2.72 4.05 -8.68
CA ASN A 442 1.38 4.48 -9.08
C ASN A 442 1.41 5.68 -10.06
N CYS A 443 2.43 5.75 -10.92
CA CYS A 443 2.64 6.88 -11.83
C CYS A 443 2.30 6.51 -13.28
N ILE A 444 1.98 7.53 -14.06
CA ILE A 444 2.03 7.50 -15.53
C ILE A 444 3.23 8.35 -15.94
N ILE A 445 4.18 7.80 -16.68
CA ILE A 445 5.34 8.55 -17.18
C ILE A 445 5.24 8.54 -18.70
N THR A 446 4.91 9.69 -19.29
CA THR A 446 4.50 9.74 -20.69
C THR A 446 4.88 11.01 -21.42
N GLU A 447 5.05 10.94 -22.73
CA GLU A 447 5.33 12.09 -23.59
C GLU A 447 6.60 12.87 -23.21
N ASN A 448 7.56 12.19 -22.58
CA ASN A 448 8.84 12.80 -22.23
C ASN A 448 9.91 12.47 -23.29
N THR A 449 10.80 13.43 -23.54
CA THR A 449 11.91 13.28 -24.48
C THR A 449 13.26 13.51 -23.80
N ALA A 450 14.28 12.73 -24.16
CA ALA A 450 15.66 12.96 -23.71
C ALA A 450 16.70 12.46 -24.72
N ASN A 451 18.00 12.66 -24.43
CA ASN A 451 19.06 11.99 -25.19
C ASN A 451 19.10 10.49 -24.84
N VAL A 452 19.02 10.19 -23.54
CA VAL A 452 18.91 8.84 -22.97
C VAL A 452 17.89 8.85 -21.84
N GLY A 453 17.13 7.76 -21.69
CA GLY A 453 16.11 7.67 -20.63
C GLY A 453 14.97 8.66 -20.88
N GLY A 454 14.22 8.50 -21.98
CA GLY A 454 13.14 9.43 -22.34
C GLY A 454 12.15 9.62 -21.19
N GLY A 455 11.66 8.52 -20.61
CA GLY A 455 10.85 8.53 -19.40
C GLY A 455 11.70 8.70 -18.15
N ILE A 456 12.60 7.74 -17.87
CA ILE A 456 13.39 7.69 -16.63
C ILE A 456 14.87 7.43 -16.95
N LEU A 457 15.75 8.17 -16.28
CA LEU A 457 17.16 7.86 -16.17
C LEU A 457 17.52 7.50 -14.72
N VAL A 458 18.24 6.40 -14.54
CA VAL A 458 18.88 6.04 -13.28
C VAL A 458 20.39 6.14 -13.44
N GLY A 459 20.96 7.20 -12.87
CA GLY A 459 22.37 7.52 -12.87
C GLY A 459 23.20 6.62 -11.95
N ARG A 460 24.49 6.94 -11.84
CA ARG A 460 25.45 6.12 -11.07
C ARG A 460 25.14 6.11 -9.58
N ASN A 461 25.43 4.99 -8.93
CA ASN A 461 25.23 4.79 -7.48
C ASN A 461 23.80 5.14 -7.05
N SER A 462 22.83 4.87 -7.92
CA SER A 462 21.42 5.15 -7.69
C SER A 462 20.61 3.88 -7.79
N VAL A 463 19.53 3.81 -7.04
CA VAL A 463 18.56 2.72 -7.09
C VAL A 463 17.18 3.32 -7.28
N ALA A 464 16.45 2.86 -8.29
CA ALA A 464 15.05 3.21 -8.52
C ALA A 464 14.17 1.96 -8.46
N ASP A 465 13.34 1.87 -7.43
CA ASP A 465 12.27 0.89 -7.33
C ASP A 465 11.01 1.46 -7.99
N ILE A 466 10.59 0.85 -9.11
CA ILE A 466 9.47 1.31 -9.93
C ILE A 466 8.34 0.29 -9.80
N ILE A 467 7.19 0.73 -9.27
CA ILE A 467 6.12 -0.17 -8.84
C ILE A 467 4.77 0.33 -9.38
N ASN A 468 3.92 -0.56 -9.91
CA ASN A 468 2.56 -0.20 -10.36
C ASN A 468 2.55 1.04 -11.27
N THR A 469 3.44 1.11 -12.25
CA THR A 469 3.68 2.31 -13.05
C THR A 469 3.57 1.97 -14.53
N THR A 470 2.91 2.86 -15.28
CA THR A 470 2.82 2.78 -16.73
C THR A 470 3.80 3.79 -17.36
N ILE A 471 4.78 3.29 -18.11
CA ILE A 471 5.82 4.09 -18.78
C ILE A 471 5.61 3.96 -20.30
N THR A 472 5.09 5.00 -20.93
CA THR A 472 4.61 4.90 -22.32
C THR A 472 4.75 6.18 -23.11
N ASN A 473 4.87 6.09 -24.44
CA ASN A 473 4.99 7.24 -25.34
C ASN A 473 6.16 8.19 -25.01
N ASN A 474 7.23 7.69 -24.38
CA ASN A 474 8.44 8.45 -24.16
C ASN A 474 9.44 8.21 -25.31
N SER A 475 10.32 9.19 -25.57
CA SER A 475 11.29 9.14 -26.66
C SER A 475 12.71 9.44 -26.21
N ALA A 476 13.68 8.68 -26.71
CA ALA A 476 15.10 8.98 -26.53
C ALA A 476 15.84 9.06 -27.88
N ILE A 477 16.75 10.02 -28.00
CA ILE A 477 17.55 10.21 -29.22
C ILE A 477 18.56 9.05 -29.41
N SER A 478 19.07 8.47 -28.33
CA SER A 478 20.06 7.39 -28.37
C SER A 478 19.48 6.08 -27.87
N ALA A 479 19.12 6.01 -26.58
CA ALA A 479 18.73 4.75 -25.98
C ALA A 479 17.78 4.89 -24.78
N GLY A 480 16.97 3.86 -24.53
CA GLY A 480 16.08 3.80 -23.37
C GLY A 480 14.98 4.83 -23.44
N GLY A 481 14.10 4.72 -24.43
CA GLY A 481 12.95 5.62 -24.58
C GLY A 481 12.09 5.64 -23.32
N GLY A 482 11.79 4.47 -22.74
CA GLY A 482 11.12 4.36 -21.44
C GLY A 482 12.08 4.58 -20.28
N VAL A 483 13.02 3.65 -20.07
CA VAL A 483 13.94 3.65 -18.94
C VAL A 483 15.38 3.42 -19.39
N TYR A 484 16.32 4.15 -18.81
CA TYR A 484 17.76 3.97 -19.02
C TYR A 484 18.49 3.90 -17.68
N ALA A 485 19.09 2.73 -17.38
CA ALA A 485 19.99 2.57 -16.25
C ALA A 485 21.44 2.81 -16.71
N LEU A 486 22.14 3.76 -16.12
CA LEU A 486 23.50 4.10 -16.50
C LEU A 486 24.49 3.08 -15.92
N TYR A 487 25.26 2.42 -16.78
CA TYR A 487 26.32 1.52 -16.36
C TYR A 487 27.71 2.05 -16.72
N ASN A 488 28.61 2.06 -15.75
CA ASN A 488 30.03 2.27 -15.99
C ASN A 488 30.86 1.26 -15.17
N PRO A 489 31.64 0.37 -15.80
CA PRO A 489 32.42 -0.67 -15.10
C PRO A 489 33.40 -0.13 -14.05
N TRP A 490 33.79 1.14 -14.16
CA TRP A 490 34.83 1.74 -13.35
C TRP A 490 34.30 2.79 -12.37
N LEU A 491 33.07 3.26 -12.58
CA LEU A 491 32.52 4.44 -11.89
C LEU A 491 31.15 4.21 -11.25
N GLY A 492 30.63 2.97 -11.31
CA GLY A 492 29.37 2.56 -10.70
C GLY A 492 28.22 2.39 -11.70
N SER A 493 27.15 1.75 -11.23
CA SER A 493 25.92 1.48 -11.99
C SER A 493 24.72 2.16 -11.33
N GLY A 494 23.71 2.48 -12.14
CA GLY A 494 22.34 2.67 -11.69
C GLY A 494 21.61 1.34 -11.66
N GLU A 495 20.81 1.12 -10.63
CA GLU A 495 19.98 -0.07 -10.44
C GLU A 495 18.51 0.29 -10.64
N THR A 496 17.81 -0.51 -11.43
CA THR A 496 16.37 -0.33 -11.66
C THR A 496 15.64 -1.63 -11.37
N ASN A 497 14.63 -1.55 -10.51
CA ASN A 497 13.80 -2.68 -10.13
C ASN A 497 12.35 -2.40 -10.54
N LEU A 498 11.94 -2.93 -11.69
CA LEU A 498 10.57 -2.85 -12.17
C LEU A 498 9.73 -3.98 -11.55
N ARG A 499 8.58 -3.63 -10.98
CA ARG A 499 7.63 -4.60 -10.47
C ARG A 499 6.21 -4.16 -10.79
N ASN A 500 5.42 -5.06 -11.37
CA ASN A 500 4.02 -4.78 -11.68
C ASN A 500 3.84 -3.55 -12.59
N CYS A 501 4.74 -3.37 -13.56
CA CYS A 501 4.76 -2.21 -14.45
C CYS A 501 4.31 -2.57 -15.87
N ILE A 502 3.85 -1.57 -16.62
CA ILE A 502 3.71 -1.67 -18.08
C ILE A 502 4.70 -0.70 -18.72
N VAL A 503 5.59 -1.20 -19.57
CA VAL A 503 6.55 -0.40 -20.34
C VAL A 503 6.32 -0.64 -21.83
N TRP A 504 5.54 0.23 -22.44
CA TRP A 504 4.96 0.00 -23.77
C TRP A 504 4.98 1.25 -24.65
N ALA A 505 5.14 1.09 -25.96
CA ALA A 505 5.08 2.18 -26.95
C ALA A 505 6.08 3.33 -26.71
N ASN A 506 7.23 3.04 -26.10
CA ASN A 506 8.33 4.00 -26.05
C ASN A 506 9.20 3.89 -27.31
N THR A 507 9.98 4.93 -27.61
CA THR A 507 10.78 5.00 -28.84
C THR A 507 12.22 5.39 -28.56
N ALA A 508 13.18 4.68 -29.13
CA ALA A 508 14.59 5.05 -29.20
C ALA A 508 15.29 4.23 -30.29
N PRO A 509 16.41 4.70 -30.86
CA PRO A 509 17.20 3.89 -31.78
C PRO A 509 17.71 2.59 -31.15
N GLU A 510 18.14 2.63 -29.90
CA GLU A 510 18.59 1.46 -29.15
C GLU A 510 17.70 1.24 -27.92
N TYR A 511 17.19 0.01 -27.76
CA TYR A 511 16.42 -0.38 -26.58
C TYR A 511 15.27 0.61 -26.23
N PRO A 512 14.21 0.67 -27.06
CA PRO A 512 13.15 1.66 -26.94
C PRO A 512 12.45 1.68 -25.58
N ASN A 513 12.26 0.52 -24.93
CA ASN A 513 11.51 0.42 -23.69
C ASN A 513 12.42 0.49 -22.47
N VAL A 514 13.22 -0.54 -22.23
CA VAL A 514 14.21 -0.54 -21.15
C VAL A 514 15.58 -0.76 -21.77
N CYS A 515 16.45 0.25 -21.69
CA CYS A 515 17.84 0.09 -22.08
C CYS A 515 18.59 -0.71 -21.03
N PRO A 516 19.08 -1.91 -21.37
CA PRO A 516 19.97 -2.63 -20.50
C PRO A 516 21.34 -1.96 -20.57
N PRO A 517 22.07 -1.99 -19.45
CA PRO A 517 23.41 -2.52 -19.56
C PRO A 517 23.60 -3.57 -18.46
N MET A 518 24.38 -4.61 -18.76
CA MET A 518 24.79 -5.66 -17.82
C MET A 518 24.79 -5.22 -16.34
N TYR A 519 23.93 -5.86 -15.54
CA TYR A 519 23.83 -5.87 -14.06
C TYR A 519 23.99 -4.52 -13.29
N PRO A 520 23.11 -4.22 -12.31
CA PRO A 520 21.90 -4.91 -11.87
C PRO A 520 20.63 -4.14 -12.30
N ALA A 521 19.83 -4.69 -13.22
CA ALA A 521 18.46 -4.24 -13.44
C ALA A 521 17.55 -5.47 -13.39
N THR A 522 16.40 -5.36 -12.73
CA THR A 522 15.43 -6.45 -12.59
C THR A 522 14.05 -5.99 -13.03
N ALA A 523 13.28 -6.91 -13.60
CA ALA A 523 11.87 -6.71 -13.89
C ALA A 523 11.11 -7.97 -13.49
N ASN A 524 10.06 -7.86 -12.69
CA ASN A 524 9.21 -8.99 -12.33
C ASN A 524 7.73 -8.61 -12.47
N TYR A 525 6.93 -9.58 -12.89
CA TYR A 525 5.48 -9.39 -13.08
C TYR A 525 5.14 -8.12 -13.87
N SER A 526 5.92 -7.81 -14.91
CA SER A 526 5.77 -6.58 -15.69
C SER A 526 5.61 -6.90 -17.17
N ASP A 527 4.82 -6.09 -17.89
CA ASP A 527 4.65 -6.20 -19.33
C ASP A 527 5.58 -5.22 -20.03
N ILE A 528 6.53 -5.73 -20.81
CA ILE A 528 7.62 -4.96 -21.40
C ILE A 528 7.71 -5.29 -22.89
N GLN A 529 7.42 -4.30 -23.73
CA GLN A 529 7.46 -4.46 -25.18
C GLN A 529 8.87 -4.79 -25.68
N GLY A 530 8.98 -5.89 -26.43
CA GLY A 530 10.25 -6.46 -26.89
C GLY A 530 10.88 -7.44 -25.90
N GLY A 531 10.19 -7.74 -24.80
CA GLY A 531 10.55 -8.75 -23.82
C GLY A 531 11.65 -8.34 -22.85
N TRP A 532 11.89 -9.22 -21.86
CA TRP A 532 12.99 -9.11 -20.91
C TRP A 532 14.07 -10.16 -21.18
N PHE A 533 15.33 -9.79 -21.05
CA PHE A 533 16.48 -10.58 -21.51
C PHE A 533 16.99 -11.63 -20.51
N ASP A 534 16.67 -11.51 -19.22
CA ASP A 534 17.10 -12.45 -18.17
C ASP A 534 16.08 -13.59 -18.00
N SER A 535 16.55 -14.84 -18.00
CA SER A 535 15.74 -16.03 -17.75
C SER A 535 15.43 -16.28 -16.27
N GLY A 536 16.06 -15.54 -15.34
CA GLY A 536 15.89 -15.66 -13.89
C GLY A 536 14.72 -14.87 -13.30
N VAL A 537 14.03 -14.06 -14.10
CA VAL A 537 12.88 -13.24 -13.67
C VAL A 537 11.55 -13.94 -13.91
N ILE A 538 10.56 -13.63 -13.08
CA ILE A 538 9.29 -14.36 -13.00
C ILE A 538 8.13 -13.47 -13.46
N GLY A 539 7.24 -14.04 -14.28
CA GLY A 539 5.92 -13.48 -14.56
C GLY A 539 5.86 -12.28 -15.50
N ASN A 540 6.93 -11.94 -16.23
CA ASN A 540 6.89 -10.86 -17.21
C ASN A 540 6.16 -11.26 -18.50
N LEU A 541 5.57 -10.26 -19.15
CA LEU A 541 4.89 -10.39 -20.43
C LEU A 541 5.58 -9.54 -21.51
N ASP A 542 5.32 -9.89 -22.78
CA ASP A 542 5.66 -9.09 -23.97
C ASP A 542 4.46 -9.17 -24.92
N ILE A 543 3.40 -8.45 -24.57
CA ILE A 543 2.13 -8.51 -25.30
C ILE A 543 1.41 -7.17 -25.20
N ASP A 544 0.65 -6.80 -26.23
CA ASP A 544 -0.09 -5.54 -26.21
C ASP A 544 -0.99 -5.44 -24.96
N PRO A 545 -0.82 -4.39 -24.11
CA PRO A 545 -1.60 -4.24 -22.89
C PRO A 545 -3.07 -3.93 -23.16
N LEU A 546 -3.46 -3.61 -24.40
CA LEU A 546 -4.85 -3.29 -24.79
C LEU A 546 -5.43 -2.15 -23.94
N PHE A 547 -4.80 -0.97 -23.97
CA PHE A 547 -5.34 0.23 -23.34
C PHE A 547 -6.65 0.70 -24.01
N VAL A 548 -7.56 1.31 -23.25
CA VAL A 548 -8.87 1.79 -23.73
C VAL A 548 -8.72 2.85 -24.82
N ASP A 549 -7.99 3.93 -24.55
CA ASP A 549 -7.68 4.97 -25.55
C ASP A 549 -6.35 5.66 -25.23
N PRO A 550 -5.21 5.02 -25.56
CA PRO A 550 -3.89 5.57 -25.21
C PRO A 550 -3.57 6.89 -25.94
N ASN A 551 -4.25 7.21 -27.06
CA ASN A 551 -4.05 8.49 -27.76
C ASN A 551 -4.71 9.66 -27.03
N ALA A 552 -5.73 9.38 -26.22
CA ALA A 552 -6.38 10.37 -25.35
C ALA A 552 -5.78 10.39 -23.94
N GLY A 553 -4.73 9.59 -23.67
CA GLY A 553 -4.14 9.42 -22.35
C GLY A 553 -4.91 8.48 -21.42
N ASP A 554 -5.89 7.72 -21.93
CA ASP A 554 -6.64 6.73 -21.15
C ASP A 554 -5.91 5.37 -21.19
N TYR A 555 -5.11 5.16 -20.14
CA TYR A 555 -4.30 3.96 -19.95
C TYR A 555 -5.00 2.90 -19.10
N HIS A 556 -6.32 2.95 -18.92
CA HIS A 556 -7.06 1.82 -18.36
C HIS A 556 -6.98 0.61 -19.29
N LEU A 557 -7.00 -0.59 -18.70
CA LEU A 557 -7.00 -1.84 -19.45
C LEU A 557 -8.40 -2.12 -20.02
N GLN A 558 -8.47 -2.59 -21.26
CA GLN A 558 -9.69 -3.16 -21.81
C GLN A 558 -10.01 -4.50 -21.12
N SER A 559 -11.27 -4.91 -21.14
CA SER A 559 -11.75 -6.15 -20.47
C SER A 559 -11.06 -7.44 -20.93
N THR A 560 -10.43 -7.43 -22.10
CA THR A 560 -9.70 -8.57 -22.67
C THR A 560 -8.19 -8.43 -22.55
N SER A 561 -7.69 -7.46 -21.77
CA SER A 561 -6.27 -7.21 -21.62
C SER A 561 -5.54 -8.40 -20.98
N PRO A 562 -4.39 -8.81 -21.53
CA PRO A 562 -3.54 -9.83 -20.93
C PRO A 562 -2.85 -9.38 -19.63
N CYS A 563 -2.84 -8.07 -19.35
CA CYS A 563 -2.27 -7.50 -18.12
C CYS A 563 -3.19 -7.65 -16.89
N ILE A 564 -4.46 -8.01 -17.10
CA ILE A 564 -5.43 -8.24 -16.01
C ILE A 564 -5.08 -9.55 -15.29
N ASN A 565 -5.05 -9.50 -13.95
CA ASN A 565 -4.68 -10.55 -13.01
C ASN A 565 -3.29 -11.15 -13.25
N ALA A 566 -2.42 -10.44 -13.98
CA ALA A 566 -1.10 -10.93 -14.39
C ALA A 566 0.04 -10.44 -13.49
N GLY A 567 -0.24 -9.47 -12.62
CA GLY A 567 0.70 -8.78 -11.74
C GLY A 567 1.25 -9.59 -10.57
N ASP A 568 2.00 -8.98 -9.66
CA ASP A 568 2.69 -9.72 -8.59
C ASP A 568 1.68 -10.46 -7.65
N PRO A 569 1.69 -11.80 -7.57
CA PRO A 569 0.76 -12.57 -6.74
C PRO A 569 0.95 -12.35 -5.24
N TYR A 570 2.07 -11.76 -4.81
CA TYR A 570 2.35 -11.42 -3.41
C TYR A 570 2.05 -9.96 -3.08
N SER A 571 1.59 -9.17 -4.06
CA SER A 571 1.13 -7.81 -3.83
C SER A 571 -0.29 -7.79 -3.24
N SER A 572 -0.75 -6.61 -2.83
CA SER A 572 -2.15 -6.42 -2.44
C SER A 572 -3.07 -6.73 -3.61
N HIS A 573 -4.17 -7.43 -3.35
CA HIS A 573 -5.23 -7.67 -4.33
C HIS A 573 -5.83 -6.35 -4.82
N ASP A 574 -6.36 -6.37 -6.04
CA ASP A 574 -7.07 -5.25 -6.63
C ASP A 574 -8.39 -4.96 -5.88
N PRO A 575 -9.01 -3.78 -6.09
CA PRO A 575 -10.22 -3.38 -5.36
C PRO A 575 -11.41 -4.34 -5.47
N ASP A 576 -11.46 -5.18 -6.51
CA ASP A 576 -12.46 -6.24 -6.69
C ASP A 576 -12.04 -7.59 -6.05
N GLY A 577 -10.88 -7.64 -5.42
CA GLY A 577 -10.35 -8.80 -4.70
C GLY A 577 -9.58 -9.78 -5.59
N THR A 578 -9.37 -9.49 -6.87
CA THR A 578 -8.55 -10.34 -7.74
C THR A 578 -7.06 -10.10 -7.56
N ARG A 579 -6.24 -10.98 -8.14
CA ARG A 579 -4.79 -10.79 -8.20
C ARG A 579 -4.49 -9.45 -8.89
N ALA A 580 -3.47 -8.74 -8.42
CA ALA A 580 -3.11 -7.44 -8.97
C ALA A 580 -2.93 -7.47 -10.50
N ASP A 581 -3.43 -6.44 -11.16
CA ASP A 581 -3.17 -6.12 -12.55
C ASP A 581 -1.80 -5.47 -12.72
N MET A 582 -1.19 -5.64 -13.90
CA MET A 582 0.03 -4.92 -14.24
C MET A 582 -0.26 -3.46 -14.60
N GLY A 583 0.64 -2.56 -14.21
CA GLY A 583 0.56 -1.14 -14.55
C GLY A 583 -0.06 -0.29 -13.45
N VAL A 584 -0.52 0.89 -13.84
CA VAL A 584 -0.97 1.93 -12.89
C VAL A 584 -2.43 1.81 -12.45
N PHE A 585 -3.29 1.24 -13.28
CA PHE A 585 -4.72 1.10 -13.02
C PHE A 585 -5.11 -0.37 -12.92
N SER A 586 -5.86 -0.70 -11.87
CA SER A 586 -6.58 -1.96 -11.75
C SER A 586 -7.87 -1.93 -12.58
N TYR A 587 -8.18 -3.01 -13.26
CA TYR A 587 -9.44 -3.24 -13.96
C TYR A 587 -10.48 -3.82 -13.00
N PHE A 588 -11.54 -3.07 -12.73
CA PHE A 588 -12.62 -3.55 -11.87
C PHE A 588 -13.58 -4.48 -12.63
N ARG A 589 -13.60 -5.76 -12.28
CA ARG A 589 -14.53 -6.72 -12.91
C ARG A 589 -15.95 -6.57 -12.36
N SER A 590 -16.93 -6.37 -13.24
CA SER A 590 -18.34 -6.49 -12.87
C SER A 590 -18.65 -7.94 -12.44
N SER A 591 -19.59 -8.15 -11.52
CA SER A 591 -19.90 -9.44 -10.87
C SER A 591 -20.33 -10.60 -11.77
N ASN A 592 -20.34 -10.44 -13.09
CA ASN A 592 -20.87 -11.42 -14.06
C ASN A 592 -19.79 -12.25 -14.77
N GLY A 593 -18.52 -12.15 -14.35
CA GLY A 593 -17.40 -12.81 -15.04
C GLY A 593 -17.16 -12.27 -16.45
N ILE A 594 -16.07 -12.70 -17.09
CA ILE A 594 -15.76 -12.36 -18.49
C ILE A 594 -15.61 -13.62 -19.36
N ASP A 595 -15.81 -13.45 -20.66
CA ASP A 595 -15.55 -14.48 -21.67
C ASP A 595 -14.08 -14.41 -22.12
N ILE A 596 -13.31 -15.46 -21.83
CA ILE A 596 -11.88 -15.61 -22.16
C ILE A 596 -11.74 -16.58 -23.34
N PRO A 597 -11.46 -16.10 -24.57
CA PRO A 597 -11.31 -16.97 -25.72
C PRO A 597 -9.97 -17.72 -25.70
N VAL A 598 -9.99 -18.97 -26.19
CA VAL A 598 -8.80 -19.78 -26.45
C VAL A 598 -8.90 -20.35 -27.88
N PRO A 599 -7.96 -20.03 -28.79
CA PRO A 599 -6.81 -19.13 -28.61
C PRO A 599 -7.23 -17.67 -28.36
N GLY A 600 -6.43 -16.92 -27.58
CA GLY A 600 -6.78 -15.56 -27.23
C GLY A 600 -5.68 -14.79 -26.49
N PRO A 601 -6.05 -13.77 -25.69
CA PRO A 601 -5.10 -12.81 -25.12
C PRO A 601 -4.09 -13.44 -24.17
N TYR A 602 -4.46 -14.52 -23.47
CA TYR A 602 -3.57 -15.24 -22.55
C TYR A 602 -2.76 -16.36 -23.23
N GLY A 603 -2.74 -16.38 -24.58
CA GLY A 603 -1.99 -17.35 -25.38
C GLY A 603 -2.87 -18.40 -26.07
N ASN A 604 -2.21 -19.49 -26.50
CA ASN A 604 -2.85 -20.55 -27.29
C ASN A 604 -3.22 -21.80 -26.45
N THR A 605 -3.03 -21.76 -25.14
CA THR A 605 -3.27 -22.90 -24.24
C THR A 605 -4.43 -22.62 -23.29
N ILE A 606 -5.14 -23.68 -22.91
CA ILE A 606 -6.28 -23.60 -21.99
C ILE A 606 -5.78 -23.35 -20.56
N GLN A 607 -4.63 -23.93 -20.15
CA GLN A 607 -4.11 -23.71 -18.80
C GLN A 607 -3.70 -22.26 -18.56
N ALA A 608 -3.18 -21.55 -19.57
CA ALA A 608 -2.85 -20.13 -19.41
C ALA A 608 -4.11 -19.28 -19.17
N ALA A 609 -5.20 -19.58 -19.88
CA ALA A 609 -6.49 -18.96 -19.62
C ALA A 609 -7.04 -19.29 -18.22
N LEU A 610 -6.93 -20.55 -17.78
CA LEU A 610 -7.33 -20.96 -16.42
C LEU A 610 -6.52 -20.24 -15.33
N ASN A 611 -5.21 -20.04 -15.55
CA ASN A 611 -4.35 -19.33 -14.61
C ASN A 611 -4.70 -17.83 -14.47
N ALA A 612 -5.23 -17.23 -15.53
CA ALA A 612 -5.67 -15.83 -15.55
C ALA A 612 -7.14 -15.65 -15.08
N ALA A 613 -7.91 -16.73 -15.06
CA ALA A 613 -9.33 -16.71 -14.77
C ALA A 613 -9.62 -16.47 -13.29
N ALA A 614 -10.58 -15.58 -13.03
CA ALA A 614 -11.17 -15.33 -11.73
C ALA A 614 -12.53 -16.03 -11.60
N SER A 615 -13.05 -16.11 -10.37
CA SER A 615 -14.34 -16.75 -10.12
C SER A 615 -15.47 -16.06 -10.91
N GLY A 616 -16.27 -16.85 -11.63
CA GLY A 616 -17.34 -16.38 -12.51
C GLY A 616 -16.97 -16.37 -13.99
N ASP A 617 -15.69 -16.48 -14.34
CA ASP A 617 -15.24 -16.42 -15.74
C ASP A 617 -15.66 -17.63 -16.59
N ARG A 618 -15.75 -17.39 -17.89
CA ARG A 618 -16.05 -18.39 -18.92
C ARG A 618 -14.89 -18.50 -19.90
N ILE A 619 -14.27 -19.66 -19.98
CA ILE A 619 -13.20 -19.96 -20.93
C ILE A 619 -13.82 -20.62 -22.17
N LEU A 620 -13.75 -19.90 -23.29
CA LEU A 620 -14.37 -20.25 -24.56
C LEU A 620 -13.33 -20.84 -25.52
N VAL A 621 -13.34 -22.16 -25.70
CA VAL A 621 -12.32 -22.88 -26.47
C VAL A 621 -12.81 -23.21 -27.88
N SER A 622 -12.09 -22.73 -28.89
CA SER A 622 -12.37 -23.01 -30.31
C SER A 622 -11.93 -24.41 -30.72
N GLU A 623 -12.37 -24.89 -31.89
CA GLU A 623 -11.93 -26.16 -32.47
C GLU A 623 -10.40 -26.31 -32.49
N GLY A 624 -9.89 -27.50 -32.12
CA GLY A 624 -8.46 -27.73 -32.01
C GLY A 624 -8.08 -28.95 -31.17
N THR A 625 -6.80 -29.31 -31.19
CA THR A 625 -6.22 -30.31 -30.28
C THR A 625 -5.25 -29.61 -29.34
N TYR A 626 -5.64 -29.53 -28.07
CA TYR A 626 -4.94 -28.89 -26.99
C TYR A 626 -4.11 -29.93 -26.25
N ASN A 627 -2.82 -29.81 -26.47
CA ASN A 627 -1.81 -30.78 -26.10
C ASN A 627 -1.21 -30.41 -24.72
N GLU A 628 -2.00 -30.61 -23.67
CA GLU A 628 -1.71 -30.14 -22.30
C GLU A 628 -2.54 -30.90 -21.25
N THR A 629 -2.11 -30.85 -19.99
CA THR A 629 -2.89 -31.29 -18.83
C THR A 629 -3.44 -30.08 -18.09
N LEU A 630 -4.69 -30.17 -17.61
CA LEU A 630 -5.40 -29.04 -17.00
C LEU A 630 -5.55 -29.19 -15.49
N SER A 631 -5.38 -28.10 -14.75
CA SER A 631 -5.66 -27.98 -13.33
C SER A 631 -6.60 -26.81 -13.08
N ILE A 632 -7.80 -27.14 -12.59
CA ILE A 632 -8.86 -26.20 -12.25
C ILE A 632 -8.98 -26.16 -10.73
N THR A 633 -8.64 -25.02 -10.15
CA THR A 633 -8.68 -24.77 -8.70
C THR A 633 -9.52 -23.56 -8.31
N THR A 634 -10.12 -22.87 -9.30
CA THR A 634 -10.90 -21.65 -9.10
C THR A 634 -12.39 -21.98 -9.07
N ASP A 635 -13.10 -21.44 -8.09
CA ASP A 635 -14.56 -21.60 -7.96
C ASP A 635 -15.31 -20.88 -9.08
N ASN A 636 -16.51 -21.35 -9.41
CA ASN A 636 -17.45 -20.75 -10.37
C ASN A 636 -16.86 -20.52 -11.77
N ILE A 637 -16.05 -21.45 -12.28
CA ILE A 637 -15.50 -21.38 -13.64
C ILE A 637 -16.37 -22.18 -14.62
N THR A 638 -16.61 -21.61 -15.80
CA THR A 638 -17.11 -22.37 -16.96
C THR A 638 -15.97 -22.56 -17.96
N LEU A 639 -15.62 -23.81 -18.27
CA LEU A 639 -14.74 -24.18 -19.37
C LEU A 639 -15.61 -24.85 -20.44
N GLU A 640 -15.77 -24.20 -21.60
CA GLU A 640 -16.65 -24.67 -22.65
C GLU A 640 -16.02 -24.60 -24.04
N SER A 641 -16.28 -25.62 -24.84
CA SER A 641 -16.04 -25.57 -26.28
C SER A 641 -17.13 -24.74 -26.95
N VAL A 642 -16.75 -23.79 -27.81
CA VAL A 642 -17.71 -23.03 -28.65
C VAL A 642 -18.16 -23.81 -29.90
N ASP A 643 -17.56 -24.98 -30.13
CA ASP A 643 -17.82 -25.83 -31.29
C ASP A 643 -18.47 -27.17 -30.88
N SER A 644 -17.75 -28.28 -30.99
CA SER A 644 -18.28 -29.63 -30.74
C SER A 644 -17.23 -30.52 -30.09
N PRO A 645 -17.62 -31.44 -29.18
CA PRO A 645 -16.69 -32.40 -28.60
C PRO A 645 -16.00 -33.25 -29.67
N ALA A 646 -16.57 -33.40 -30.87
CA ALA A 646 -15.95 -34.14 -31.97
C ALA A 646 -14.66 -33.51 -32.53
N ILE A 647 -14.43 -32.21 -32.30
CA ILE A 647 -13.30 -31.46 -32.90
C ILE A 647 -12.55 -30.57 -31.91
N THR A 648 -13.05 -30.37 -30.70
CA THR A 648 -12.35 -29.66 -29.62
C THR A 648 -11.84 -30.68 -28.61
N ILE A 649 -10.53 -30.94 -28.64
CA ILE A 649 -9.90 -32.09 -27.99
C ILE A 649 -8.88 -31.60 -26.94
N ILE A 650 -9.04 -32.05 -25.69
CA ILE A 650 -8.04 -31.97 -24.63
C ILE A 650 -7.28 -33.30 -24.60
N ASN A 651 -5.98 -33.24 -24.87
CA ASN A 651 -5.10 -34.39 -24.99
C ASN A 651 -4.06 -34.40 -23.86
N GLY A 652 -4.21 -35.31 -22.90
CA GLY A 652 -3.39 -35.39 -21.68
C GLY A 652 -1.98 -35.95 -21.85
N HIS A 653 -1.57 -36.34 -23.06
CA HIS A 653 -0.20 -36.79 -23.39
C HIS A 653 0.40 -37.95 -22.59
N GLN A 654 -0.43 -38.80 -21.98
CA GLN A 654 -0.03 -39.99 -21.24
C GLN A 654 0.94 -39.66 -20.08
N SER A 655 0.80 -38.48 -19.48
CA SER A 655 1.71 -38.00 -18.43
C SER A 655 1.03 -37.82 -17.07
N ASP A 656 -0.28 -37.55 -17.07
CA ASP A 656 -1.10 -37.33 -15.89
C ASP A 656 -2.60 -37.41 -16.26
N SER A 657 -3.49 -37.11 -15.31
CA SER A 657 -4.90 -36.86 -15.62
C SER A 657 -5.01 -35.73 -16.64
N ALA A 658 -5.80 -35.92 -17.70
CA ALA A 658 -5.98 -34.88 -18.72
C ALA A 658 -6.62 -33.61 -18.11
N VAL A 659 -7.56 -33.77 -17.16
CA VAL A 659 -8.16 -32.67 -16.39
C VAL A 659 -8.20 -33.01 -14.90
N LYS A 660 -7.75 -32.07 -14.05
CA LYS A 660 -7.85 -32.11 -12.60
C LYS A 660 -8.73 -30.99 -12.08
N ILE A 661 -9.70 -31.31 -11.25
CA ILE A 661 -10.58 -30.35 -10.57
C ILE A 661 -10.40 -30.55 -9.06
N ILE A 662 -9.76 -29.59 -8.40
CA ILE A 662 -9.30 -29.76 -7.00
C ILE A 662 -9.68 -28.54 -6.19
N ASN A 663 -10.42 -28.77 -5.09
CA ASN A 663 -10.90 -27.71 -4.19
C ASN A 663 -11.67 -26.59 -4.90
N ALA A 664 -12.44 -26.93 -5.94
CA ALA A 664 -13.17 -25.96 -6.75
C ALA A 664 -14.68 -26.24 -6.79
N GLN A 665 -15.50 -25.24 -6.49
CA GLN A 665 -16.95 -25.32 -6.45
C GLN A 665 -17.58 -24.77 -7.73
N ASN A 666 -18.72 -25.32 -8.15
CA ASN A 666 -19.50 -24.85 -9.31
C ASN A 666 -18.69 -24.76 -10.61
N VAL A 667 -17.86 -25.77 -10.90
CA VAL A 667 -17.08 -25.84 -12.15
C VAL A 667 -17.93 -26.47 -13.24
N MET A 668 -18.11 -25.81 -14.38
CA MET A 668 -18.76 -26.39 -15.56
C MET A 668 -17.71 -26.73 -16.62
N LEU A 669 -17.62 -28.01 -17.00
CA LEU A 669 -16.74 -28.51 -18.06
C LEU A 669 -17.59 -29.08 -19.19
N GLN A 670 -17.61 -28.45 -20.36
CA GLN A 670 -18.51 -28.88 -21.42
C GLN A 670 -18.00 -28.85 -22.86
N GLY A 671 -18.43 -29.84 -23.65
CA GLY A 671 -18.25 -29.85 -25.10
C GLY A 671 -16.88 -30.30 -25.60
N PHE A 672 -16.14 -31.09 -24.81
CA PHE A 672 -14.78 -31.54 -25.14
C PHE A 672 -14.70 -33.05 -25.41
N THR A 673 -13.77 -33.46 -26.30
CA THR A 673 -13.16 -34.79 -26.17
C THR A 673 -12.00 -34.71 -25.19
N ILE A 674 -11.95 -35.59 -24.19
CA ILE A 674 -10.88 -35.69 -23.19
C ILE A 674 -10.21 -37.06 -23.36
N THR A 675 -8.92 -37.07 -23.70
CA THR A 675 -8.26 -38.29 -24.16
C THR A 675 -6.77 -38.37 -23.81
N ASN A 676 -6.23 -39.59 -23.87
CA ASN A 676 -4.84 -39.94 -23.60
C ASN A 676 -4.30 -39.41 -22.27
N GLY A 677 -5.10 -39.29 -21.22
CA GLY A 677 -4.56 -39.14 -19.87
C GLY A 677 -4.13 -40.49 -19.30
N ASP A 678 -3.03 -40.51 -18.55
CA ASP A 678 -2.48 -41.71 -17.90
C ASP A 678 -2.03 -41.34 -16.47
N ALA A 679 -2.75 -41.83 -15.46
CA ALA A 679 -2.59 -41.38 -14.09
C ALA A 679 -2.77 -42.51 -13.06
N GLU A 680 -2.44 -42.24 -11.80
CA GLU A 680 -2.81 -43.17 -10.71
C GLU A 680 -4.33 -43.17 -10.48
N PHE A 681 -4.96 -41.99 -10.54
CA PHE A 681 -6.38 -41.78 -10.29
C PHE A 681 -6.97 -40.89 -11.38
N GLY A 682 -8.01 -41.35 -12.08
CA GLY A 682 -8.73 -40.51 -13.04
C GLY A 682 -7.91 -40.18 -14.27
N GLY A 683 -7.78 -41.11 -15.22
CA GLY A 683 -6.96 -40.88 -16.42
C GLY A 683 -7.49 -39.70 -17.23
N GLY A 684 -8.80 -39.68 -17.54
CA GLY A 684 -9.42 -38.54 -18.21
C GLY A 684 -9.61 -37.36 -17.25
N ILE A 685 -10.37 -37.59 -16.17
CA ILE A 685 -10.74 -36.55 -15.21
C ILE A 685 -10.50 -37.05 -13.78
N PHE A 686 -9.79 -36.24 -12.99
CA PHE A 686 -9.67 -36.42 -11.54
C PHE A 686 -10.36 -35.27 -10.80
N SER A 687 -11.28 -35.58 -9.88
CA SER A 687 -12.00 -34.58 -9.08
C SER A 687 -11.90 -34.87 -7.58
N ALA A 688 -11.48 -33.87 -6.81
CA ALA A 688 -11.35 -33.96 -5.35
C ALA A 688 -11.89 -32.70 -4.65
N ASN A 689 -12.72 -32.86 -3.63
CA ASN A 689 -13.30 -31.77 -2.83
C ASN A 689 -13.91 -30.65 -3.69
N SER A 690 -14.65 -31.05 -4.72
CA SER A 690 -15.10 -30.17 -5.80
C SER A 690 -16.55 -30.47 -6.20
N SER A 691 -17.23 -29.51 -6.82
CA SER A 691 -18.59 -29.69 -7.36
C SER A 691 -18.68 -29.47 -8.87
N PRO A 692 -18.12 -30.40 -9.69
CA PRO A 692 -18.12 -30.24 -11.14
C PRO A 692 -19.44 -30.67 -11.80
N THR A 693 -19.87 -29.90 -12.80
CA THR A 693 -20.84 -30.33 -13.83
C THR A 693 -20.07 -30.63 -15.11
N ILE A 694 -20.05 -31.91 -15.51
CA ILE A 694 -19.42 -32.38 -16.73
C ILE A 694 -20.53 -32.63 -17.74
N LYS A 695 -20.53 -31.90 -18.87
CA LYS A 695 -21.65 -31.91 -19.82
C LYS A 695 -21.20 -32.05 -21.27
N ASN A 696 -21.90 -32.84 -22.09
CA ASN A 696 -21.66 -32.91 -23.54
C ASN A 696 -20.19 -33.29 -23.90
N CYS A 697 -19.52 -34.12 -23.09
CA CYS A 697 -18.12 -34.50 -23.28
C CYS A 697 -17.97 -35.96 -23.75
N ILE A 698 -16.96 -36.21 -24.57
CA ILE A 698 -16.52 -37.56 -24.94
C ILE A 698 -15.24 -37.87 -24.16
N ILE A 699 -15.28 -38.83 -23.24
CA ILE A 699 -14.14 -39.19 -22.39
C ILE A 699 -13.66 -40.57 -22.83
N ARG A 700 -12.49 -40.62 -23.49
CA ARG A 700 -12.03 -41.83 -24.17
C ARG A 700 -10.53 -42.06 -24.18
N ASP A 701 -10.14 -43.31 -24.30
CA ASP A 701 -8.73 -43.73 -24.44
C ASP A 701 -7.85 -43.18 -23.31
N ASN A 702 -8.40 -43.10 -22.09
CA ASN A 702 -7.65 -42.71 -20.90
C ASN A 702 -7.36 -43.94 -20.05
N ALA A 703 -6.23 -43.91 -19.32
CA ALA A 703 -5.78 -45.00 -18.46
C ALA A 703 -5.57 -44.51 -17.02
N ALA A 704 -5.99 -45.32 -16.05
CA ALA A 704 -5.58 -45.11 -14.65
C ALA A 704 -5.68 -46.39 -13.82
N ASN A 705 -4.97 -46.44 -12.68
CA ASN A 705 -5.15 -47.56 -11.73
C ASN A 705 -6.56 -47.59 -11.12
N TYR A 706 -7.20 -46.44 -11.00
CA TYR A 706 -8.58 -46.27 -10.53
C TYR A 706 -9.30 -45.23 -11.37
N GLY A 707 -10.42 -45.59 -11.99
CA GLY A 707 -11.21 -44.66 -12.80
C GLY A 707 -10.49 -44.25 -14.09
N GLY A 708 -10.39 -45.14 -15.07
CA GLY A 708 -9.71 -44.85 -16.33
C GLY A 708 -10.23 -43.57 -16.99
N GLY A 709 -11.56 -43.44 -17.09
CA GLY A 709 -12.21 -42.22 -17.56
C GLY A 709 -12.28 -41.13 -16.49
N ILE A 710 -12.95 -41.40 -15.37
CA ILE A 710 -13.19 -40.41 -14.31
C ILE A 710 -12.96 -41.01 -12.92
N TYR A 711 -12.32 -40.24 -12.04
CA TYR A 711 -12.18 -40.56 -10.63
C TYR A 711 -12.71 -39.43 -9.73
N PHE A 712 -13.61 -39.76 -8.80
CA PHE A 712 -14.11 -38.83 -7.78
C PHE A 712 -13.63 -39.24 -6.38
N THR A 713 -13.14 -38.25 -5.63
CA THR A 713 -12.82 -38.39 -4.20
C THR A 713 -13.24 -37.23 -3.31
N SER A 714 -13.29 -37.50 -2.00
CA SER A 714 -13.25 -36.50 -0.92
C SER A 714 -14.30 -35.38 -1.05
N ASN A 715 -15.55 -35.60 -0.61
CA ASN A 715 -16.61 -34.56 -0.62
C ASN A 715 -16.96 -33.98 -2.02
N SER A 716 -16.99 -34.81 -3.07
CA SER A 716 -17.33 -34.35 -4.42
C SER A 716 -18.83 -34.47 -4.73
N PHE A 717 -19.43 -33.39 -5.23
CA PHE A 717 -20.82 -33.34 -5.72
C PHE A 717 -20.83 -33.14 -7.24
N ALA A 718 -20.95 -34.22 -8.00
CA ALA A 718 -20.75 -34.19 -9.44
C ALA A 718 -22.02 -34.48 -10.23
N ASN A 719 -22.26 -33.70 -11.27
CA ASN A 719 -23.32 -33.93 -12.24
C ASN A 719 -22.69 -34.30 -13.60
N ILE A 720 -23.03 -35.47 -14.12
CA ILE A 720 -22.55 -36.00 -15.40
C ILE A 720 -23.75 -36.08 -16.33
N ILE A 721 -23.83 -35.16 -17.29
CA ILE A 721 -25.01 -34.95 -18.15
C ILE A 721 -24.62 -35.07 -19.62
N ASN A 722 -25.31 -35.88 -20.42
CA ASN A 722 -25.04 -35.98 -21.86
C ASN A 722 -23.58 -36.32 -22.18
N ASN A 723 -22.96 -37.28 -21.48
CA ASN A 723 -21.57 -37.64 -21.75
C ASN A 723 -21.46 -39.01 -22.41
N THR A 724 -20.39 -39.22 -23.19
CA THR A 724 -20.04 -40.52 -23.75
C THR A 724 -18.68 -40.94 -23.17
N ILE A 725 -18.68 -41.91 -22.26
CA ILE A 725 -17.48 -42.41 -21.56
C ILE A 725 -17.17 -43.80 -22.08
N VAL A 726 -16.09 -43.94 -22.85
CA VAL A 726 -15.86 -45.14 -23.68
C VAL A 726 -14.39 -45.47 -23.85
N GLU A 727 -14.04 -46.75 -23.98
CA GLU A 727 -12.67 -47.21 -24.27
C GLU A 727 -11.61 -46.71 -23.27
N ASN A 728 -11.99 -46.48 -22.01
CA ASN A 728 -11.05 -46.14 -20.94
C ASN A 728 -10.60 -47.40 -20.19
N TYR A 729 -9.37 -47.40 -19.69
CA TYR A 729 -8.70 -48.57 -19.13
C TYR A 729 -8.37 -48.40 -17.65
N ALA A 730 -8.77 -49.38 -16.83
CA ALA A 730 -8.32 -49.50 -15.45
C ALA A 730 -8.08 -50.96 -15.04
N PRO A 731 -6.87 -51.33 -14.60
CA PRO A 731 -6.59 -52.70 -14.20
C PRO A 731 -7.28 -53.05 -12.87
N HIS A 732 -7.60 -54.33 -12.68
CA HIS A 732 -8.03 -54.91 -11.39
C HIS A 732 -9.37 -54.44 -10.79
N ASN A 733 -10.45 -54.32 -11.57
CA ASN A 733 -11.84 -54.10 -11.10
C ASN A 733 -12.07 -52.68 -10.56
N HIS A 734 -11.24 -51.72 -10.94
CA HIS A 734 -11.30 -50.37 -10.38
C HIS A 734 -11.98 -49.35 -11.30
N GLY A 735 -12.99 -49.78 -12.06
CA GLY A 735 -13.80 -48.89 -12.91
C GLY A 735 -13.02 -48.34 -14.10
N GLY A 736 -13.13 -48.99 -15.26
CA GLY A 736 -12.56 -48.45 -16.50
C GLY A 736 -13.18 -47.09 -16.84
N GLY A 737 -14.51 -46.96 -16.69
CA GLY A 737 -15.22 -45.70 -16.95
C GLY A 737 -15.14 -44.73 -15.77
N ILE A 738 -15.85 -45.04 -14.67
CA ILE A 738 -15.93 -44.18 -13.49
C ILE A 738 -15.55 -44.96 -12.22
N TYR A 739 -14.72 -44.35 -11.38
CA TYR A 739 -14.47 -44.81 -10.01
C TYR A 739 -14.83 -43.72 -9.01
N SER A 740 -15.51 -44.08 -7.93
CA SER A 740 -15.90 -43.13 -6.89
C SER A 740 -15.60 -43.67 -5.49
N ALA A 741 -14.77 -42.94 -4.73
CA ALA A 741 -14.43 -43.26 -3.33
C ALA A 741 -14.48 -42.01 -2.46
N SER A 742 -14.67 -42.17 -1.15
CA SER A 742 -14.66 -41.09 -0.16
C SER A 742 -14.43 -41.68 1.23
N SER A 743 -14.09 -40.80 2.18
CA SER A 743 -14.12 -41.14 3.61
C SER A 743 -15.56 -41.41 4.06
N VAL A 744 -15.74 -42.27 5.06
CA VAL A 744 -17.03 -42.78 5.55
C VAL A 744 -17.98 -41.72 6.15
N TRP A 745 -17.67 -40.42 6.03
CA TRP A 745 -18.41 -39.30 6.63
C TRP A 745 -18.72 -38.16 5.65
N SER A 746 -18.91 -38.45 4.35
CA SER A 746 -19.20 -37.42 3.33
C SER A 746 -20.64 -37.46 2.81
N ASP A 747 -21.28 -36.30 2.67
CA ASP A 747 -22.61 -36.11 2.02
C ASP A 747 -22.55 -36.11 0.48
N SER A 748 -21.39 -36.39 -0.11
CA SER A 748 -21.14 -36.47 -1.56
C SER A 748 -22.19 -37.26 -2.34
N LEU A 749 -22.54 -36.76 -3.55
CA LEU A 749 -23.47 -37.43 -4.47
C LEU A 749 -22.98 -37.28 -5.92
N ILE A 750 -22.98 -38.39 -6.67
CA ILE A 750 -22.74 -38.37 -8.11
C ILE A 750 -24.05 -38.65 -8.84
N GLN A 751 -24.46 -37.72 -9.68
CA GLN A 751 -25.64 -37.86 -10.55
C GLN A 751 -25.18 -38.09 -11.99
N ILE A 752 -25.70 -39.14 -12.62
CA ILE A 752 -25.45 -39.47 -14.02
C ILE A 752 -26.78 -39.45 -14.75
N ASP A 753 -26.93 -38.51 -15.67
CA ASP A 753 -28.15 -38.33 -16.44
C ASP A 753 -27.80 -38.31 -17.93
N ASN A 754 -28.67 -38.94 -18.74
CA ASN A 754 -28.61 -38.91 -20.19
C ASN A 754 -27.26 -39.25 -20.84
N SER A 755 -26.51 -40.21 -20.27
CA SER A 755 -25.13 -40.50 -20.68
C SER A 755 -24.97 -41.92 -21.21
N ILE A 756 -23.94 -42.15 -22.03
CA ILE A 756 -23.52 -43.47 -22.50
C ILE A 756 -22.20 -43.84 -21.83
N ILE A 757 -22.15 -44.99 -21.15
CA ILE A 757 -20.94 -45.53 -20.52
C ILE A 757 -20.74 -46.95 -21.03
N TRP A 758 -19.80 -47.11 -21.97
CA TRP A 758 -19.74 -48.30 -22.80
C TRP A 758 -18.32 -48.70 -23.20
N ASN A 759 -18.02 -50.01 -23.15
CA ASN A 759 -16.73 -50.57 -23.55
C ASN A 759 -15.54 -49.97 -22.77
N ASN A 760 -15.72 -49.66 -21.50
CA ASN A 760 -14.58 -49.41 -20.64
C ASN A 760 -14.05 -50.74 -20.07
N ASP A 761 -12.76 -50.80 -19.76
CA ASP A 761 -12.13 -52.06 -19.33
C ASP A 761 -12.64 -52.50 -17.95
N TRP A 762 -12.82 -53.82 -17.82
CA TRP A 762 -13.40 -54.53 -16.67
C TRP A 762 -14.83 -54.13 -16.28
N ILE A 763 -15.05 -52.94 -15.72
CA ILE A 763 -16.36 -52.48 -15.24
C ILE A 763 -16.58 -51.01 -15.58
N GLU A 764 -17.77 -50.69 -16.06
CA GLU A 764 -18.13 -49.34 -16.49
C GLU A 764 -18.09 -48.33 -15.33
N ILE A 765 -18.64 -48.71 -14.17
CA ILE A 765 -18.68 -47.86 -12.97
C ILE A 765 -18.35 -48.71 -11.73
N PHE A 766 -17.47 -48.22 -10.86
CA PHE A 766 -17.15 -48.84 -9.58
C PHE A 766 -17.41 -47.89 -8.40
N PRO A 767 -18.55 -48.02 -7.71
CA PRO A 767 -18.87 -47.22 -6.52
C PRO A 767 -18.31 -47.89 -5.26
N ARG A 768 -17.23 -47.35 -4.68
CA ARG A 768 -16.65 -47.91 -3.45
C ARG A 768 -17.39 -47.44 -2.20
N THR A 769 -17.56 -46.12 -2.04
CA THR A 769 -18.20 -45.54 -0.85
C THR A 769 -19.13 -44.37 -1.15
N LEU A 770 -19.19 -43.89 -2.40
CA LEU A 770 -20.05 -42.77 -2.80
C LEU A 770 -21.37 -43.25 -3.41
N PRO A 771 -22.52 -42.68 -3.04
CA PRO A 771 -23.79 -42.97 -3.68
C PRO A 771 -23.81 -42.41 -5.11
N ILE A 772 -24.23 -43.26 -6.06
CA ILE A 772 -24.43 -42.88 -7.46
C ILE A 772 -25.92 -43.01 -7.79
N VAL A 773 -26.50 -41.95 -8.37
CA VAL A 773 -27.87 -41.93 -8.88
C VAL A 773 -27.81 -41.82 -10.39
N ILE A 774 -28.44 -42.76 -11.10
CA ILE A 774 -28.39 -42.85 -12.57
C ILE A 774 -29.80 -42.75 -13.14
N LYS A 775 -29.99 -41.94 -14.18
CA LYS A 775 -31.21 -41.88 -14.96
C LYS A 775 -30.94 -41.74 -16.46
N PHE A 776 -31.89 -42.21 -17.27
CA PHE A 776 -31.96 -42.02 -18.72
C PHE A 776 -30.64 -42.33 -19.44
N SER A 777 -29.90 -43.35 -19.02
CA SER A 777 -28.52 -43.60 -19.48
C SER A 777 -28.38 -45.02 -20.04
N ASP A 778 -27.40 -45.21 -20.92
CA ASP A 778 -27.02 -46.51 -21.47
C ASP A 778 -25.71 -46.97 -20.85
N ILE A 779 -25.75 -48.06 -20.09
CA ILE A 779 -24.59 -48.55 -19.34
C ILE A 779 -24.43 -50.05 -19.53
N LYS A 780 -23.28 -50.43 -20.10
CA LYS A 780 -22.94 -51.83 -20.35
C LYS A 780 -22.90 -52.64 -19.05
N GLY A 781 -23.54 -53.80 -19.07
CA GLY A 781 -23.60 -54.71 -17.92
C GLY A 781 -24.76 -54.43 -16.96
N GLY A 782 -25.59 -53.42 -17.26
CA GLY A 782 -26.85 -53.14 -16.59
C GLY A 782 -26.70 -52.46 -15.23
N TRP A 783 -27.53 -51.44 -14.97
CA TRP A 783 -27.50 -50.64 -13.75
C TRP A 783 -28.90 -50.36 -13.21
N SER A 784 -29.02 -50.21 -11.88
CA SER A 784 -30.27 -49.78 -11.27
C SER A 784 -30.43 -48.27 -11.38
N GLY A 785 -31.58 -47.82 -11.84
CA GLY A 785 -31.89 -46.41 -12.05
C GLY A 785 -33.21 -46.23 -12.79
N VAL A 786 -33.51 -45.00 -13.19
CA VAL A 786 -34.71 -44.67 -13.96
C VAL A 786 -34.38 -44.72 -15.45
N ASN A 787 -35.08 -45.54 -16.23
CA ASN A 787 -34.89 -45.65 -17.69
C ASN A 787 -33.42 -45.91 -18.09
N ILE A 788 -32.81 -46.91 -17.47
CA ILE A 788 -31.46 -47.37 -17.82
C ILE A 788 -31.58 -48.47 -18.86
N ILE A 789 -30.81 -48.34 -19.93
CA ILE A 789 -30.68 -49.37 -20.97
C ILE A 789 -29.28 -49.99 -20.94
N ASP A 790 -29.17 -51.21 -21.47
CA ASP A 790 -27.92 -51.95 -21.62
C ASP A 790 -27.96 -52.61 -23.00
N ARG A 791 -27.67 -51.82 -24.03
CA ARG A 791 -27.69 -52.27 -25.43
C ARG A 791 -26.59 -51.56 -26.20
N ASP A 792 -26.03 -52.25 -27.20
CA ASP A 792 -25.01 -51.64 -28.05
C ASP A 792 -25.47 -50.27 -28.59
N PRO A 793 -24.75 -49.17 -28.28
CA PRO A 793 -25.10 -47.82 -28.71
C PRO A 793 -25.06 -47.65 -30.24
N LEU A 794 -24.47 -48.59 -30.99
CA LEU A 794 -24.30 -48.52 -32.44
C LEU A 794 -23.54 -47.25 -32.89
N PHE A 795 -22.36 -47.03 -32.34
CA PHE A 795 -21.48 -45.92 -32.75
C PHE A 795 -21.01 -46.06 -34.20
N SER A 796 -20.94 -44.95 -34.94
CA SER A 796 -20.64 -44.91 -36.38
C SER A 796 -19.27 -45.47 -36.75
N ASN A 797 -18.20 -45.07 -36.07
CA ASN A 797 -16.86 -45.61 -36.30
C ASN A 797 -15.96 -45.41 -35.06
N PRO A 798 -16.20 -46.18 -33.98
CA PRO A 798 -15.48 -46.02 -32.73
C PRO A 798 -13.96 -46.23 -32.88
N SER A 799 -13.53 -47.14 -33.77
CA SER A 799 -12.10 -47.39 -34.06
C SER A 799 -11.32 -46.18 -34.60
N LYS A 800 -12.04 -45.14 -35.06
CA LYS A 800 -11.47 -43.87 -35.52
C LYS A 800 -11.87 -42.68 -34.64
N GLY A 801 -12.39 -42.94 -33.44
CA GLY A 801 -12.84 -41.92 -32.51
C GLY A 801 -14.19 -41.27 -32.86
N ASN A 802 -14.97 -41.84 -33.78
CA ASN A 802 -16.29 -41.32 -34.16
C ASN A 802 -17.41 -42.04 -33.40
N TYR A 803 -17.88 -41.39 -32.34
CA TYR A 803 -18.93 -41.89 -31.44
C TYR A 803 -20.32 -41.27 -31.72
N SER A 804 -20.56 -40.74 -32.93
CA SER A 804 -21.94 -40.41 -33.34
C SER A 804 -22.79 -41.67 -33.47
N LEU A 805 -24.04 -41.60 -33.02
CA LEU A 805 -25.01 -42.70 -33.14
C LEU A 805 -25.34 -43.01 -34.61
N GLN A 806 -25.64 -44.27 -34.91
CA GLN A 806 -26.15 -44.72 -36.20
C GLN A 806 -27.67 -44.88 -36.17
N GLU A 807 -28.30 -44.83 -37.35
CA GLU A 807 -29.73 -45.13 -37.50
C GLU A 807 -30.06 -46.50 -36.90
N GLY A 808 -31.09 -46.53 -36.03
CA GLY A 808 -31.48 -47.74 -35.29
C GLY A 808 -30.77 -47.95 -33.96
N SER A 809 -29.91 -47.01 -33.53
CA SER A 809 -29.34 -47.01 -32.18
C SER A 809 -30.43 -46.99 -31.11
N PRO A 810 -30.30 -47.78 -30.03
CA PRO A 810 -31.23 -47.77 -28.90
C PRO A 810 -31.16 -46.48 -28.07
N CYS A 811 -30.11 -45.67 -28.27
CA CYS A 811 -29.86 -44.41 -27.56
C CYS A 811 -30.56 -43.21 -28.21
N ILE A 812 -31.17 -43.40 -29.39
CA ILE A 812 -31.88 -42.36 -30.13
C ILE A 812 -33.29 -42.17 -29.55
N ASP A 813 -33.66 -40.92 -29.26
CA ASP A 813 -34.96 -40.48 -28.71
C ASP A 813 -35.35 -41.16 -27.37
N THR A 814 -34.37 -41.67 -26.62
CA THR A 814 -34.61 -42.45 -25.39
C THR A 814 -34.12 -41.77 -24.11
N GLY A 815 -33.50 -40.58 -24.21
CA GLY A 815 -33.00 -39.76 -23.11
C GLY A 815 -34.07 -39.12 -22.23
N ASP A 816 -33.74 -38.10 -21.43
CA ASP A 816 -34.70 -37.49 -20.48
C ASP A 816 -35.95 -36.91 -21.19
N PRO A 817 -37.19 -37.36 -20.85
CA PRO A 817 -38.43 -36.87 -21.46
C PRO A 817 -38.95 -35.54 -20.87
N TYR A 818 -38.38 -35.04 -19.78
CA TYR A 818 -38.78 -33.76 -19.14
C TYR A 818 -37.61 -32.78 -19.07
N PRO A 819 -37.07 -32.32 -20.20
CA PRO A 819 -35.91 -31.45 -20.19
C PRO A 819 -36.36 -30.05 -19.80
N TRP A 820 -35.91 -29.55 -18.66
CA TRP A 820 -36.03 -28.11 -18.38
C TRP A 820 -35.10 -27.27 -19.29
N VAL A 821 -34.28 -27.87 -20.18
CA VAL A 821 -33.32 -27.11 -21.00
C VAL A 821 -33.02 -27.61 -22.43
N ASP A 822 -32.96 -28.90 -22.80
CA ASP A 822 -32.37 -29.29 -24.09
C ASP A 822 -33.12 -30.41 -24.84
N TYR A 823 -34.00 -30.08 -25.79
CA TYR A 823 -34.33 -30.99 -26.91
C TYR A 823 -33.10 -31.10 -27.82
N ASP A 824 -32.96 -32.23 -28.53
CA ASP A 824 -31.92 -32.31 -29.55
C ASP A 824 -32.12 -31.19 -30.60
N PRO A 825 -31.05 -30.67 -31.23
CA PRO A 825 -31.16 -29.58 -32.20
C PRO A 825 -32.05 -29.84 -33.42
N ASP A 826 -32.54 -31.06 -33.62
CA ASP A 826 -33.53 -31.46 -34.62
C ASP A 826 -34.98 -31.44 -34.11
N GLY A 827 -35.19 -31.20 -32.81
CA GLY A 827 -36.49 -31.06 -32.15
C GLY A 827 -37.09 -32.38 -31.65
N THR A 828 -36.35 -33.50 -31.72
CA THR A 828 -36.79 -34.77 -31.16
C THR A 828 -36.35 -34.90 -29.69
N ARG A 829 -36.86 -35.93 -29.00
CA ARG A 829 -36.51 -36.18 -27.60
C ARG A 829 -35.00 -36.39 -27.52
N SER A 830 -34.36 -35.90 -26.45
CA SER A 830 -32.91 -35.98 -26.33
C SER A 830 -32.40 -37.41 -26.49
N ASP A 831 -31.33 -37.56 -27.27
CA ASP A 831 -30.54 -38.77 -27.37
C ASP A 831 -29.63 -38.91 -26.14
N MET A 832 -29.29 -40.15 -25.79
CA MET A 832 -28.29 -40.41 -24.75
C MET A 832 -26.88 -40.14 -25.29
N GLY A 833 -26.02 -39.52 -24.47
CA GLY A 833 -24.61 -39.30 -24.76
C GLY A 833 -24.27 -37.89 -25.24
N ALA A 834 -23.01 -37.71 -25.64
CA ALA A 834 -22.44 -36.38 -25.97
C ALA A 834 -22.76 -35.87 -27.38
N LEU A 835 -23.21 -36.76 -28.27
CA LEU A 835 -23.52 -36.43 -29.65
C LEU A 835 -24.93 -36.94 -29.97
N PHE A 836 -25.80 -36.03 -30.40
CA PHE A 836 -27.14 -36.38 -30.88
C PHE A 836 -27.11 -36.88 -32.33
N PHE A 837 -28.10 -37.70 -32.67
CA PHE A 837 -28.46 -38.16 -33.99
C PHE A 837 -29.41 -37.15 -34.63
N ASP A 838 -28.96 -36.52 -35.71
CA ASP A 838 -29.78 -35.53 -36.41
C ASP A 838 -30.77 -36.23 -37.35
N HIS A 839 -32.05 -36.29 -36.94
CA HIS A 839 -33.16 -36.86 -37.73
C HIS A 839 -33.50 -36.05 -38.98
N ARG A 840 -33.00 -34.82 -39.10
CA ARG A 840 -33.26 -34.02 -40.30
C ARG A 840 -32.62 -34.73 -41.50
N PRO A 841 -33.36 -34.92 -42.61
CA PRO A 841 -32.76 -35.43 -43.83
C PRO A 841 -31.54 -34.57 -44.16
N ARG A 842 -30.47 -35.16 -44.69
CA ARG A 842 -29.25 -34.41 -45.01
C ARG A 842 -29.45 -33.65 -46.32
N SER A 843 -29.25 -32.34 -46.32
CA SER A 843 -29.34 -31.50 -47.51
C SER A 843 -28.22 -31.84 -48.50
N CYS A 844 -28.53 -32.25 -49.73
CA CYS A 844 -27.54 -32.69 -50.71
C CYS A 844 -27.89 -32.37 -52.16
N PHE A 845 -26.91 -32.58 -53.05
CA PHE A 845 -27.01 -32.43 -54.50
C PHE A 845 -26.73 -33.73 -55.22
N LEU A 846 -27.30 -33.92 -56.41
CA LEU A 846 -26.99 -35.09 -57.24
C LEU A 846 -25.59 -35.01 -57.84
N SER A 847 -25.06 -36.18 -58.20
CA SER A 847 -23.85 -36.30 -59.03
C SER A 847 -23.94 -35.41 -60.28
N GLY A 848 -22.81 -34.80 -60.65
CA GLY A 848 -22.70 -33.88 -61.78
C GLY A 848 -23.03 -32.42 -61.46
N THR A 849 -23.51 -32.11 -60.24
CA THR A 849 -23.78 -30.72 -59.84
C THR A 849 -22.48 -29.91 -59.87
N ALA A 850 -22.47 -28.83 -60.64
CA ALA A 850 -21.30 -28.00 -60.87
C ALA A 850 -21.02 -27.09 -59.66
N ILE A 851 -19.86 -27.24 -59.03
CA ILE A 851 -19.37 -26.39 -57.94
C ILE A 851 -18.42 -25.33 -58.48
N LEU A 852 -18.64 -24.06 -58.15
CA LEU A 852 -17.77 -22.97 -58.60
C LEU A 852 -16.47 -22.93 -57.78
N MET A 853 -15.35 -23.14 -58.47
CA MET A 853 -14.02 -23.18 -57.88
C MET A 853 -13.41 -21.77 -57.81
N ALA A 854 -12.42 -21.58 -56.94
CA ALA A 854 -11.79 -20.28 -56.71
C ALA A 854 -10.97 -19.73 -57.91
N ASP A 855 -10.70 -20.57 -58.91
CA ASP A 855 -10.06 -20.22 -60.18
C ASP A 855 -11.07 -19.77 -61.26
N GLY A 856 -12.38 -19.79 -60.95
CA GLY A 856 -13.46 -19.43 -61.86
C GLY A 856 -13.99 -20.59 -62.71
N ASN A 857 -13.38 -21.77 -62.68
CA ASN A 857 -13.89 -22.97 -63.34
C ASN A 857 -14.93 -23.68 -62.46
N THR A 858 -15.65 -24.65 -63.04
CA THR A 858 -16.56 -25.51 -62.28
C THR A 858 -16.07 -26.95 -62.20
N LYS A 859 -16.27 -27.59 -61.05
CA LYS A 859 -15.97 -29.01 -60.84
C LYS A 859 -17.25 -29.78 -60.46
N PRO A 860 -17.52 -30.96 -61.02
CA PRO A 860 -18.62 -31.80 -60.56
C PRO A 860 -18.46 -32.13 -59.07
N ILE A 861 -19.55 -32.07 -58.30
CA ILE A 861 -19.52 -32.19 -56.84
C ILE A 861 -18.82 -33.47 -56.38
N GLU A 862 -19.05 -34.62 -57.05
CA GLU A 862 -18.42 -35.90 -56.70
C GLU A 862 -16.90 -35.95 -56.93
N LYS A 863 -16.32 -34.95 -57.61
CA LYS A 863 -14.87 -34.85 -57.86
C LYS A 863 -14.19 -33.81 -56.97
N VAL A 864 -14.95 -33.07 -56.16
CA VAL A 864 -14.41 -32.09 -55.20
C VAL A 864 -13.77 -32.82 -54.03
N LYS A 865 -12.61 -32.33 -53.58
CA LYS A 865 -11.85 -32.93 -52.48
C LYS A 865 -11.69 -31.95 -51.32
N VAL A 866 -11.57 -32.48 -50.10
CA VAL A 866 -11.15 -31.70 -48.94
C VAL A 866 -9.81 -31.03 -49.28
N GLY A 867 -9.73 -29.73 -49.08
CA GLY A 867 -8.60 -28.90 -49.48
C GLY A 867 -8.83 -28.01 -50.70
N ASP A 868 -9.79 -28.35 -51.57
CA ASP A 868 -10.09 -27.58 -52.77
C ASP A 868 -10.60 -26.18 -52.39
N LYS A 869 -10.15 -25.15 -53.14
CA LYS A 869 -10.59 -23.76 -52.95
C LYS A 869 -11.81 -23.46 -53.85
N ILE A 870 -12.86 -22.91 -53.26
CA ILE A 870 -14.15 -22.62 -53.91
C ILE A 870 -14.55 -21.16 -53.74
N ILE A 871 -15.64 -20.76 -54.39
CA ILE A 871 -16.29 -19.46 -54.18
C ILE A 871 -17.47 -19.62 -53.22
N ALA A 872 -17.45 -18.83 -52.15
CA ALA A 872 -18.49 -18.70 -51.14
C ALA A 872 -19.15 -17.32 -51.18
N PHE A 873 -20.33 -17.21 -50.57
CA PHE A 873 -21.06 -15.96 -50.39
C PHE A 873 -21.03 -15.53 -48.92
N ASP A 874 -20.46 -14.35 -48.65
CA ASP A 874 -20.43 -13.75 -47.31
C ASP A 874 -21.71 -12.95 -47.07
N GLU A 875 -22.62 -13.50 -46.27
CA GLU A 875 -23.92 -12.88 -45.93
C GLU A 875 -23.75 -11.50 -45.28
N LYS A 876 -22.69 -11.29 -44.47
CA LYS A 876 -22.49 -10.02 -43.75
C LYS A 876 -22.14 -8.88 -44.69
N THR A 877 -21.38 -9.18 -45.75
CA THR A 877 -20.87 -8.17 -46.68
C THR A 877 -21.58 -8.17 -48.03
N GLY A 878 -22.38 -9.20 -48.33
CA GLY A 878 -23.04 -9.42 -49.61
C GLY A 878 -22.07 -9.71 -50.76
N LYS A 879 -20.83 -10.12 -50.46
CA LYS A 879 -19.75 -10.30 -51.45
C LYS A 879 -19.34 -11.76 -51.58
N PHE A 880 -18.94 -12.16 -52.79
CA PHE A 880 -18.32 -13.45 -53.03
C PHE A 880 -16.85 -13.46 -52.60
N LYS A 881 -16.44 -14.50 -51.87
CA LYS A 881 -15.09 -14.66 -51.33
C LYS A 881 -14.56 -16.08 -51.59
N LYS A 882 -13.24 -16.24 -51.51
CA LYS A 882 -12.60 -17.55 -51.62
C LYS A 882 -12.74 -18.29 -50.28
N ASP A 883 -13.11 -19.55 -50.35
CA ASP A 883 -13.26 -20.45 -49.22
C ASP A 883 -12.61 -21.81 -49.56
N LYS A 884 -12.50 -22.71 -48.59
CA LYS A 884 -11.85 -24.02 -48.70
C LYS A 884 -12.79 -25.11 -48.22
N VAL A 885 -12.84 -26.20 -48.97
CA VAL A 885 -13.59 -27.41 -48.58
C VAL A 885 -12.88 -28.08 -47.40
N VAL A 886 -13.58 -28.25 -46.29
CA VAL A 886 -13.11 -28.89 -45.05
C VAL A 886 -13.69 -30.29 -44.86
N LYS A 887 -14.91 -30.57 -45.34
CA LYS A 887 -15.50 -31.92 -45.35
C LYS A 887 -16.25 -32.22 -46.64
N PHE A 888 -16.36 -33.51 -46.94
CA PHE A 888 -17.06 -34.05 -48.11
C PHE A 888 -18.01 -35.16 -47.63
N TYR A 889 -19.27 -35.11 -48.07
CA TYR A 889 -20.31 -36.07 -47.72
C TYR A 889 -20.84 -36.79 -48.96
N GLU A 890 -21.08 -38.09 -48.84
CA GLU A 890 -21.74 -38.94 -49.84
C GLU A 890 -22.76 -39.85 -49.15
N HIS A 891 -23.99 -39.93 -49.67
CA HIS A 891 -25.02 -40.89 -49.24
C HIS A 891 -26.08 -41.11 -50.33
N GLU A 892 -27.14 -41.88 -50.06
CA GLU A 892 -28.27 -42.11 -50.98
C GLU A 892 -29.55 -41.44 -50.47
N THR A 893 -30.37 -40.93 -51.39
CA THR A 893 -31.72 -40.42 -51.09
C THR A 893 -32.74 -41.02 -52.05
N ASP A 894 -33.99 -41.14 -51.61
CA ASP A 894 -35.09 -41.73 -52.40
C ASP A 894 -35.88 -40.69 -53.23
N LYS A 895 -35.61 -39.39 -53.04
CA LYS A 895 -36.24 -38.30 -53.79
C LYS A 895 -35.37 -37.05 -53.89
N TYR A 896 -35.55 -36.27 -54.95
CA TYR A 896 -34.94 -34.95 -55.12
C TYR A 896 -35.81 -34.03 -56.00
N LEU A 897 -35.49 -32.74 -55.98
CA LEU A 897 -36.09 -31.71 -56.82
C LEU A 897 -35.16 -31.33 -57.97
N VAL A 898 -35.75 -31.07 -59.14
CA VAL A 898 -35.10 -30.41 -60.27
C VAL A 898 -35.70 -29.01 -60.40
N VAL A 899 -34.91 -27.99 -60.05
CA VAL A 899 -35.30 -26.58 -60.11
C VAL A 899 -34.66 -25.92 -61.32
N ASN A 900 -35.46 -25.15 -62.06
CA ASN A 900 -35.06 -24.48 -63.32
C ASN A 900 -34.40 -25.41 -64.36
N GLY A 901 -34.70 -26.72 -64.28
CA GLY A 901 -34.16 -27.74 -65.19
C GLY A 901 -32.69 -28.14 -64.95
N HIS A 902 -31.96 -27.46 -64.06
CA HIS A 902 -30.51 -27.64 -63.91
C HIS A 902 -30.03 -27.85 -62.47
N LEU A 903 -30.71 -27.29 -61.46
CA LEU A 903 -30.36 -27.51 -60.06
C LEU A 903 -31.04 -28.79 -59.55
N LYS A 904 -30.26 -29.86 -59.35
CA LYS A 904 -30.74 -31.15 -58.84
C LYS A 904 -30.37 -31.31 -57.37
N VAL A 905 -31.35 -31.17 -56.49
CA VAL A 905 -31.13 -30.88 -55.07
C VAL A 905 -32.21 -31.52 -54.20
N THR A 906 -31.88 -31.91 -52.98
CA THR A 906 -32.87 -32.41 -52.01
C THR A 906 -33.76 -31.25 -51.51
N GLU A 907 -35.02 -31.53 -51.16
CA GLU A 907 -36.03 -30.51 -50.82
C GLU A 907 -35.65 -29.60 -49.64
N ASN A 908 -34.87 -30.12 -48.72
CA ASN A 908 -34.40 -29.48 -47.50
C ASN A 908 -33.12 -28.65 -47.68
N HIS A 909 -32.57 -28.53 -48.90
CA HIS A 909 -31.33 -27.81 -49.10
C HIS A 909 -31.52 -26.29 -48.98
N PRO A 910 -30.78 -25.59 -48.10
CA PRO A 910 -30.91 -24.14 -47.96
C PRO A 910 -30.30 -23.41 -49.16
N VAL A 911 -31.10 -22.54 -49.77
CA VAL A 911 -30.73 -21.63 -50.85
C VAL A 911 -30.95 -20.19 -50.39
N TYR A 912 -30.16 -19.26 -50.91
CA TYR A 912 -30.34 -17.85 -50.58
C TYR A 912 -31.42 -17.23 -51.50
N SER A 913 -32.51 -16.77 -50.89
CA SER A 913 -33.70 -16.25 -51.57
C SER A 913 -34.19 -14.97 -50.88
N ASP A 914 -34.33 -13.89 -51.64
CA ASP A 914 -34.83 -12.59 -51.17
C ASP A 914 -34.22 -12.10 -49.84
N GLY A 915 -32.90 -12.22 -49.70
CA GLY A 915 -32.14 -11.72 -48.53
C GLY A 915 -32.09 -12.67 -47.33
N LYS A 916 -32.59 -13.91 -47.45
CA LYS A 916 -32.60 -14.92 -46.38
C LYS A 916 -32.30 -16.32 -46.89
N TRP A 917 -31.88 -17.21 -45.99
CA TRP A 917 -31.75 -18.64 -46.29
C TRP A 917 -33.11 -19.33 -46.14
N VAL A 918 -33.52 -20.06 -47.18
CA VAL A 918 -34.78 -20.82 -47.20
C VAL A 918 -34.52 -22.20 -47.76
N GLU A 919 -35.18 -23.23 -47.22
CA GLU A 919 -35.17 -24.56 -47.82
C GLU A 919 -35.85 -24.54 -49.19
N ILE A 920 -35.19 -25.08 -50.20
CA ILE A 920 -35.65 -25.00 -51.60
C ILE A 920 -37.03 -25.63 -51.84
N GLY A 921 -37.44 -26.61 -51.03
CA GLY A 921 -38.76 -27.24 -51.07
C GLY A 921 -39.90 -26.36 -50.52
N LYS A 922 -39.59 -25.30 -49.78
CA LYS A 922 -40.58 -24.30 -49.33
C LYS A 922 -40.84 -23.20 -50.37
N LEU A 923 -39.99 -23.10 -51.38
CA LEU A 923 -40.10 -22.11 -52.45
C LEU A 923 -41.06 -22.57 -53.54
N LYS A 924 -41.70 -21.60 -54.19
CA LYS A 924 -42.69 -21.80 -55.25
C LYS A 924 -42.20 -21.18 -56.56
N ILE A 925 -42.84 -21.57 -57.66
CA ILE A 925 -42.63 -20.93 -58.96
C ILE A 925 -42.95 -19.42 -58.81
N GLY A 926 -41.98 -18.59 -59.17
CA GLY A 926 -42.02 -17.13 -59.00
C GLY A 926 -41.09 -16.57 -57.92
N ASP A 927 -40.67 -17.38 -56.95
CA ASP A 927 -39.69 -16.96 -55.92
C ASP A 927 -38.29 -16.85 -56.53
N ASN A 928 -37.39 -16.04 -55.94
CA ASN A 928 -36.07 -15.80 -56.52
C ASN A 928 -34.94 -16.52 -55.78
N LEU A 929 -33.93 -16.96 -56.54
CA LEU A 929 -32.69 -17.58 -56.05
C LEU A 929 -31.49 -16.69 -56.37
N LEU A 930 -30.58 -16.51 -55.43
CA LEU A 930 -29.33 -15.78 -55.69
C LEU A 930 -28.38 -16.65 -56.50
N ASN A 931 -28.00 -16.18 -57.68
CA ASN A 931 -27.07 -16.88 -58.57
C ASN A 931 -25.61 -16.43 -58.38
N ALA A 932 -24.70 -17.14 -59.05
CA ALA A 932 -23.26 -16.92 -59.01
C ALA A 932 -22.80 -15.53 -59.50
N GLN A 933 -23.65 -14.77 -60.20
CA GLN A 933 -23.37 -13.40 -60.65
C GLN A 933 -23.87 -12.35 -59.65
N GLY A 934 -24.39 -12.76 -58.50
CA GLY A 934 -24.96 -11.86 -57.49
C GLY A 934 -26.32 -11.29 -57.89
N LYS A 935 -27.03 -11.92 -58.82
CA LYS A 935 -28.38 -11.54 -59.24
C LYS A 935 -29.40 -12.57 -58.79
N PHE A 936 -30.60 -12.09 -58.54
CA PHE A 936 -31.75 -12.94 -58.25
C PHE A 936 -32.35 -13.47 -59.56
N GLU A 937 -32.46 -14.79 -59.68
CA GLU A 937 -33.16 -15.47 -60.77
C GLU A 937 -34.45 -16.12 -60.28
N ALA A 938 -35.54 -15.96 -61.04
CA ALA A 938 -36.84 -16.51 -60.66
C ALA A 938 -36.90 -18.03 -60.87
N ILE A 939 -37.61 -18.73 -59.98
CA ILE A 939 -37.94 -20.14 -60.16
C ILE A 939 -39.04 -20.26 -61.22
N THR A 940 -38.70 -20.87 -62.35
CA THR A 940 -39.59 -21.08 -63.51
C THR A 940 -40.18 -22.49 -63.56
N SER A 941 -39.53 -23.45 -62.90
CA SER A 941 -40.01 -24.85 -62.82
C SER A 941 -39.47 -25.54 -61.59
N ILE A 942 -40.30 -26.35 -60.92
CA ILE A 942 -39.90 -27.29 -59.87
C ILE A 942 -40.50 -28.66 -60.24
N LYS A 943 -39.65 -29.69 -60.34
CA LYS A 943 -40.08 -31.06 -60.58
C LYS A 943 -39.51 -32.00 -59.53
N GLU A 944 -40.37 -32.67 -58.77
CA GLU A 944 -39.97 -33.75 -57.87
C GLU A 944 -39.74 -35.06 -58.64
N ILE A 945 -38.67 -35.76 -58.30
CA ILE A 945 -38.33 -37.07 -58.84
C ILE A 945 -38.13 -38.02 -57.66
N LYS A 946 -38.86 -39.14 -57.66
CA LYS A 946 -38.76 -40.20 -56.64
C LYS A 946 -37.98 -41.38 -57.20
N GLU A 947 -36.68 -41.37 -56.98
CA GLU A 947 -35.76 -42.44 -57.35
C GLU A 947 -34.61 -42.50 -56.35
N LYS A 948 -34.10 -43.71 -56.10
CA LYS A 948 -32.96 -43.92 -55.20
C LYS A 948 -31.67 -43.56 -55.91
N VAL A 949 -31.00 -42.49 -55.47
CA VAL A 949 -29.81 -41.94 -56.12
C VAL A 949 -28.75 -41.51 -55.11
N LYS A 950 -27.49 -41.55 -55.54
CA LYS A 950 -26.37 -41.00 -54.78
C LYS A 950 -26.37 -39.48 -54.80
N VAL A 951 -26.15 -38.90 -53.63
CA VAL A 951 -26.12 -37.46 -53.40
C VAL A 951 -24.91 -37.06 -52.56
N TYR A 952 -24.49 -35.82 -52.75
CA TYR A 952 -23.25 -35.26 -52.24
C TYR A 952 -23.49 -33.92 -51.55
N ASN A 953 -22.68 -33.60 -50.54
CA ASN A 953 -22.64 -32.28 -49.92
C ASN A 953 -21.21 -31.92 -49.52
N LEU A 954 -20.94 -30.62 -49.38
CA LEU A 954 -19.65 -30.10 -48.96
C LEU A 954 -19.79 -29.39 -47.62
N GLU A 955 -18.67 -29.26 -46.91
CA GLU A 955 -18.50 -28.30 -45.83
C GLU A 955 -17.29 -27.42 -46.17
N VAL A 956 -17.42 -26.13 -45.97
CA VAL A 956 -16.51 -25.02 -46.30
C VAL A 956 -16.47 -24.03 -45.12
N ASN A 957 -15.31 -23.46 -44.84
CA ASN A 957 -15.04 -22.61 -43.68
C ASN A 957 -14.07 -21.47 -44.11
N PRO A 958 -14.40 -20.18 -43.88
CA PRO A 958 -15.30 -19.69 -42.83
C PRO A 958 -16.69 -19.22 -43.24
N TYR A 959 -16.99 -19.07 -44.52
CA TYR A 959 -18.24 -18.42 -44.94
C TYR A 959 -19.44 -19.37 -44.96
N ARG A 960 -19.19 -20.68 -44.82
CA ARG A 960 -20.21 -21.73 -44.69
C ARG A 960 -21.25 -21.73 -45.82
N SER A 961 -20.89 -21.24 -47.00
CA SER A 961 -21.73 -21.23 -48.20
C SER A 961 -20.88 -21.49 -49.44
N TYR A 962 -21.52 -21.91 -50.54
CA TYR A 962 -20.83 -22.13 -51.80
C TYR A 962 -21.81 -22.02 -52.97
N ILE A 963 -21.28 -22.06 -54.20
CA ILE A 963 -22.10 -22.05 -55.41
C ILE A 963 -22.24 -23.48 -55.95
N ALA A 964 -23.47 -23.97 -56.02
CA ALA A 964 -23.80 -25.28 -56.58
C ALA A 964 -24.84 -25.12 -57.69
N GLY A 965 -24.57 -25.68 -58.86
CA GLY A 965 -25.46 -25.56 -60.02
C GLY A 965 -25.72 -24.11 -60.43
N GLY A 966 -24.81 -23.19 -60.12
CA GLY A 966 -24.97 -21.76 -60.37
C GLY A 966 -25.70 -20.96 -59.28
N ILE A 967 -26.18 -21.61 -58.22
CA ILE A 967 -26.98 -21.01 -57.14
C ILE A 967 -26.20 -20.97 -55.82
N VAL A 968 -26.40 -19.92 -55.04
CA VAL A 968 -25.85 -19.76 -53.68
C VAL A 968 -26.57 -20.69 -52.71
N VAL A 969 -25.80 -21.61 -52.12
CA VAL A 969 -26.28 -22.66 -51.21
C VAL A 969 -25.46 -22.65 -49.92
N HIS A 970 -26.02 -23.19 -48.83
CA HIS A 970 -25.37 -23.17 -47.51
C HIS A 970 -24.80 -24.54 -47.11
N ASN A 971 -23.72 -24.55 -46.33
CA ASN A 971 -23.27 -25.73 -45.59
C ASN A 971 -24.13 -25.94 -44.34
N LYS A 972 -25.20 -26.72 -44.43
CA LYS A 972 -25.89 -27.37 -43.30
C LYS A 972 -26.67 -26.48 -42.28
N ASN A 973 -27.81 -27.02 -41.84
CA ASN A 973 -28.55 -26.88 -40.57
C ASN A 973 -28.44 -25.58 -39.75
N ARG A 974 -28.78 -24.42 -40.31
CA ARG A 974 -29.17 -23.26 -39.49
C ARG A 974 -30.63 -23.45 -39.05
N ARG A 975 -30.95 -23.34 -37.75
CA ARG A 975 -32.30 -22.95 -37.30
C ARG A 975 -32.64 -21.66 -38.06
N ILE A 976 -33.68 -21.67 -38.90
CA ILE A 976 -34.35 -20.42 -39.24
C ILE A 976 -35.02 -20.00 -37.93
N PRO A 977 -34.66 -18.88 -37.29
CA PRO A 977 -35.39 -18.45 -36.11
C PRO A 977 -36.84 -18.21 -36.54
N GLU A 978 -37.75 -19.04 -36.03
CA GLU A 978 -39.16 -18.65 -36.00
C GLU A 978 -39.25 -17.37 -35.15
N ALA A 979 -40.11 -16.45 -35.59
CA ALA A 979 -40.38 -15.23 -34.86
C ALA A 979 -40.66 -15.55 -33.38
N PRO A 980 -40.25 -14.68 -32.43
CA PRO A 980 -40.51 -14.91 -31.02
C PRO A 980 -41.99 -15.21 -30.83
N VAL A 981 -42.29 -16.41 -30.32
CA VAL A 981 -43.62 -16.73 -29.84
C VAL A 981 -43.83 -15.82 -28.64
N ASP A 982 -44.72 -14.85 -28.79
CA ASP A 982 -45.15 -13.99 -27.69
C ASP A 982 -45.51 -14.87 -26.50
N LYS A 983 -44.90 -14.55 -25.35
CA LYS A 983 -45.26 -15.10 -24.05
C LYS A 983 -46.78 -14.97 -23.89
N ILE A 984 -47.47 -16.11 -23.84
CA ILE A 984 -48.80 -16.15 -23.24
C ILE A 984 -48.57 -16.28 -21.73
N GLU A 985 -49.11 -15.32 -20.98
CA GLU A 985 -49.09 -15.19 -19.53
C GLU A 985 -49.55 -16.45 -18.78
#